data_AF-A0AAU8MR30-F1
#
_entry.id   AF-A0AAU8MR30-F1
#
_cell.length_a   1.000
_cell.length_b   1.000
_cell.length_c   1.000
_cell.angle_alpha   90.00
_cell.angle_beta   90.00
_cell.angle_gamma   90.00
#
_symmetry.space_group_name_H-M   'P 1'
#
loop_
_entity.id
_entity.type
_entity.pdbx_description
1 polymer ?
#
loop_
_entity_poly.entity_id
_entity_poly.type
_entity_poly.pdbx_seq_one_letter_code
_entity_poly.pdbx_strand_id
1 'polypeptide(L)'
;MEALLFVVGVVAGLILARLYRTPPPANAQSALAATGDAGDDDTAHASADEGENGDATPPVAQTGEETPQDRLFALIRRIDAVDERIQRPQDLLALAEFHQGADLLAGEAFSAEELLRHLNGSGYVLQSMIAKALPRRTDVALDAVVDHAGQFGGYPLHFLLEHLQRQPDASALPRLMRYAQAWWWDFAPTRQQLRDYLQWAAAFPPAPAPEGLDELDEQQAAHLRELLQKFQSPLLQPLLDRLDGIAGARRETRVLGAFGRVNPSPKPAVRIVHDALAQQLQRLRESFDGDGGGSVLVVGEHGVGKTVLVDLLVERLQGDGWLVFEASAAEVLSGQSYIGELEGRVREMLAVLDRRRALWRAPEFFDLLAKGAHSRDPRGLLDLVLPTIERGQLRLIGEVTPRQLAELLVARPVIKHHFELLQLAPLDPAALAPIAGEWARLEAARLGREVADERTLAEAARMAAQYFPEQQEPGRLLRLLGDALQGALNQQPPALPLDGERLLATVAERSGLPLDIVDDRQSLDLERLRGFFRQRVLGQDEAVDALLDRIALLKAGLIDSARPIGVFLFAGPTGTGKTELAKALGELLFGSDERLLRLDMSEFQSEDSAWRLTADDGGGSGGVRSLTARIREQPFSVVLLDEFEKAHPKVWDLFLQVFDDARLSDRSGHTADFRHSIIILTSNVGSTISRNAGPGFTAVRGGYSRDAVEKALFETFRREFINRLDRVVLFNPLDRSLMREILHKELKRVLTRRGLRNRDWAVEWEPSAIEFLLDRGFTPDLGARPLRRAIEHYLLAPLARSIVEHRAPQGDQFLFVRSAGDRLEVQFIDPDASAQTAAAGRDRATATALGDLRDLVYSPAAGTETAARLDAHLQHLENAVDDGDWSAARDADYARMAQAEFWSAPDRHGVLDRIERRDRIESALDTARRLHRRLHQDGGNDEFAGRLAQLLFLLDPAVDALRAQRPQDALLEIDADAAAQQRHGAELRLWWQRLLGMYLAWAQRRNMRVEVLRQDAERCRAWLAVSGFGAYDLLQDESGLHVYEEQDDGVTQRVSLSVQVAPDLPGRARTPQAAGDGERRIVRRYRHAPSPLVRDGVRGWRSGRLDRVLGGEFDVIQNG
;
A
#
# COMPACT_ATOMS: atom_id res chain seq x y z
N MET A 1 36.18 -14.31 -37.52
CA MET A 1 35.04 -13.48 -37.05
C MET A 1 33.86 -13.52 -38.02
N GLU A 2 34.07 -13.38 -39.33
CA GLU A 2 32.98 -13.38 -40.32
C GLU A 2 32.19 -14.70 -40.40
N ALA A 3 32.83 -15.86 -40.22
CA ALA A 3 32.13 -17.14 -40.13
C ALA A 3 31.29 -17.31 -38.84
N LEU A 4 31.62 -16.59 -37.76
CA LEU A 4 30.86 -16.60 -36.51
C LEU A 4 29.65 -15.66 -36.61
N LEU A 5 29.78 -14.53 -37.33
CA LEU A 5 28.70 -13.58 -37.63
C LEU A 5 27.62 -14.20 -38.53
N PHE A 6 28.00 -15.06 -39.48
CA PHE A 6 27.05 -15.74 -40.34
C PHE A 6 26.18 -16.77 -39.59
N VAL A 7 26.78 -17.54 -38.66
CA VAL A 7 26.05 -18.53 -37.86
C VAL A 7 25.14 -17.86 -36.83
N VAL A 8 25.55 -16.74 -36.22
CA VAL A 8 24.70 -15.95 -35.32
C VAL A 8 23.53 -15.27 -36.07
N GLY A 9 23.76 -14.81 -37.31
CA GLY A 9 22.71 -14.23 -38.16
C GLY A 9 21.63 -15.23 -38.58
N VAL A 10 22.00 -16.46 -38.89
CA VAL A 10 21.04 -17.52 -39.27
C VAL A 10 20.21 -18.01 -38.07
N VAL A 11 20.82 -18.11 -36.88
CA VAL A 11 20.11 -18.51 -35.65
C VAL A 11 19.17 -17.40 -35.13
N ALA A 12 19.55 -16.13 -35.26
CA ALA A 12 18.68 -14.99 -34.93
C ALA A 12 17.48 -14.86 -35.89
N GLY A 13 17.69 -15.13 -37.20
CA GLY A 13 16.61 -15.14 -38.20
C GLY A 13 15.55 -16.23 -37.99
N LEU A 14 15.97 -17.42 -37.54
CA LEU A 14 15.06 -18.53 -37.22
C LEU A 14 14.24 -18.31 -35.93
N ILE A 15 14.77 -17.53 -34.98
CA ILE A 15 14.05 -17.16 -33.74
C ILE A 15 13.04 -16.03 -34.01
N LEU A 16 13.38 -15.05 -34.87
CA LEU A 16 12.47 -13.97 -35.28
C LEU A 16 11.30 -14.47 -36.15
N ALA A 17 11.52 -15.46 -37.01
CA ALA A 17 10.45 -16.08 -37.82
C ALA A 17 9.44 -16.89 -36.98
N ARG A 18 9.81 -17.29 -35.76
CA ARG A 18 8.94 -18.03 -34.82
C ARG A 18 8.14 -17.10 -33.89
N LEU A 19 8.54 -15.83 -33.77
CA LEU A 19 7.92 -14.81 -32.92
C LEU A 19 6.87 -13.93 -33.64
N TYR A 20 6.79 -13.97 -34.98
CA TYR A 20 5.87 -13.15 -35.79
C TYR A 20 4.78 -13.94 -36.54
N ARG A 21 4.42 -15.15 -36.08
CA ARG A 21 3.18 -15.80 -36.54
C ARG A 21 1.98 -15.22 -35.79
N THR A 22 1.23 -14.34 -36.45
CA THR A 22 -0.11 -13.90 -36.05
C THR A 22 -1.08 -15.08 -35.98
N PRO A 23 -1.85 -15.25 -34.90
CA PRO A 23 -2.93 -16.24 -34.82
C PRO A 23 -4.20 -15.75 -35.56
N PRO A 24 -5.09 -16.66 -36.01
CA PRO A 24 -6.39 -16.29 -36.55
C PRO A 24 -7.34 -15.82 -35.43
N PRO A 25 -8.40 -15.04 -35.73
CA PRO A 25 -9.29 -14.48 -34.72
C PRO A 25 -10.13 -15.58 -34.04
N ALA A 26 -10.17 -15.54 -32.71
CA ALA A 26 -11.03 -16.37 -31.87
C ALA A 26 -12.40 -15.72 -31.70
N ASN A 27 -13.44 -16.52 -31.95
CA ASN A 27 -14.84 -16.23 -31.70
C ASN A 27 -15.12 -15.91 -30.23
N ALA A 28 -15.94 -14.88 -30.00
CA ALA A 28 -16.56 -14.61 -28.71
C ALA A 28 -17.59 -15.71 -28.38
N GLN A 29 -17.41 -16.37 -27.24
CA GLN A 29 -18.46 -17.18 -26.62
C GLN A 29 -19.42 -16.26 -25.85
N SER A 30 -20.72 -16.50 -26.01
CA SER A 30 -21.72 -16.19 -25.00
C SER A 30 -22.43 -17.49 -24.57
N ALA A 31 -22.20 -17.81 -23.30
CA ALA A 31 -23.01 -18.51 -22.30
C ALA A 31 -24.05 -19.60 -22.68
N LEU A 32 -23.76 -20.81 -22.18
CA LEU A 32 -24.58 -21.65 -21.28
C LEU A 32 -26.11 -21.76 -21.52
N ALA A 33 -26.60 -22.98 -21.78
CA ALA A 33 -27.19 -23.84 -20.73
C ALA A 33 -27.86 -25.13 -21.27
N ALA A 34 -27.59 -26.23 -20.56
CA ALA A 34 -28.51 -27.31 -20.16
C ALA A 34 -28.99 -28.38 -21.16
N THR A 35 -28.86 -29.63 -20.70
CA THR A 35 -29.62 -30.87 -21.01
C THR A 35 -29.48 -31.39 -22.44
N GLY A 36 -29.16 -32.66 -22.71
CA GLY A 36 -29.53 -33.87 -21.99
C GLY A 36 -30.30 -34.76 -22.97
N ASP A 37 -29.62 -35.83 -23.40
CA ASP A 37 -30.20 -37.13 -23.75
C ASP A 37 -30.92 -37.39 -25.09
N ALA A 38 -30.61 -38.59 -25.60
CA ALA A 38 -31.39 -39.53 -26.40
C ALA A 38 -31.72 -39.34 -27.91
N GLY A 39 -31.29 -40.36 -28.68
CA GLY A 39 -32.09 -41.08 -29.70
C GLY A 39 -31.87 -40.65 -31.14
N ASP A 40 -31.04 -41.36 -31.91
CA ASP A 40 -31.39 -42.50 -32.80
C ASP A 40 -32.34 -42.11 -33.95
N ASP A 41 -31.84 -42.12 -35.20
CA ASP A 41 -32.04 -43.29 -36.09
C ASP A 41 -31.33 -43.12 -37.45
N ASP A 42 -30.48 -44.10 -37.72
CA ASP A 42 -30.46 -44.96 -38.91
C ASP A 42 -29.87 -44.56 -40.29
N THR A 43 -29.19 -45.58 -40.84
CA THR A 43 -28.84 -45.87 -42.25
C THR A 43 -27.57 -45.30 -42.91
N ALA A 44 -26.45 -45.98 -42.60
CA ALA A 44 -25.70 -46.91 -43.47
C ALA A 44 -25.14 -46.53 -44.87
N HIS A 45 -23.84 -46.90 -45.00
CA HIS A 45 -23.04 -47.29 -46.18
C HIS A 45 -22.49 -46.17 -47.09
N ALA A 46 -21.26 -46.22 -47.64
CA ALA A 46 -20.02 -46.95 -47.41
C ALA A 46 -18.97 -46.34 -48.38
N SER A 47 -17.70 -46.25 -47.94
CA SER A 47 -16.42 -46.36 -48.70
C SER A 47 -16.35 -45.93 -50.18
N ALA A 48 -15.32 -45.16 -50.57
CA ALA A 48 -14.01 -45.72 -50.91
C ALA A 48 -13.02 -44.66 -51.44
N ASP A 49 -11.76 -45.03 -51.30
CA ASP A 49 -10.49 -44.31 -51.38
C ASP A 49 -9.91 -44.24 -52.81
N GLU A 50 -8.94 -43.35 -53.02
CA GLU A 50 -8.15 -43.20 -54.25
C GLU A 50 -7.12 -44.33 -54.44
N GLY A 51 -6.93 -44.77 -55.68
CA GLY A 51 -5.88 -45.71 -56.10
C GLY A 51 -5.58 -45.59 -57.59
N GLU A 52 -4.29 -45.41 -57.90
CA GLU A 52 -3.65 -44.96 -59.14
C GLU A 52 -3.82 -45.80 -60.44
N ASN A 53 -3.59 -45.09 -61.56
CA ASN A 53 -2.99 -45.48 -62.84
C ASN A 53 -3.77 -46.35 -63.86
N GLY A 54 -3.89 -45.83 -65.08
CA GLY A 54 -4.21 -46.62 -66.28
C GLY A 54 -4.62 -45.79 -67.50
N ASP A 55 -3.78 -45.80 -68.52
CA ASP A 55 -3.97 -45.23 -69.86
C ASP A 55 -5.04 -46.00 -70.70
N ALA A 56 -5.49 -45.35 -71.77
CA ALA A 56 -6.18 -45.88 -72.98
C ALA A 56 -7.73 -45.96 -73.07
N THR A 57 -8.23 -45.13 -74.00
CA THR A 57 -9.36 -45.27 -74.96
C THR A 57 -10.83 -45.02 -74.53
N PRO A 58 -11.66 -44.38 -75.39
CA PRO A 58 -12.85 -43.61 -75.00
C PRO A 58 -14.17 -44.38 -75.23
N PRO A 59 -15.31 -43.83 -74.76
CA PRO A 59 -16.51 -43.93 -75.59
C PRO A 59 -17.43 -42.68 -75.59
N VAL A 60 -17.83 -42.34 -76.82
CA VAL A 60 -19.20 -42.08 -77.29
C VAL A 60 -19.99 -40.86 -76.77
N ALA A 61 -20.02 -39.87 -77.67
CA ALA A 61 -21.10 -38.95 -78.03
C ALA A 61 -22.48 -39.12 -77.35
N GLN A 62 -22.91 -38.06 -76.66
CA GLN A 62 -24.30 -37.61 -76.64
C GLN A 62 -24.35 -36.14 -77.02
N THR A 63 -25.23 -35.82 -77.96
CA THR A 63 -25.57 -34.48 -78.45
C THR A 63 -26.17 -33.63 -77.33
N GLY A 64 -25.32 -32.93 -76.58
CA GLY A 64 -25.71 -31.73 -75.84
C GLY A 64 -25.48 -30.51 -76.71
N GLU A 65 -26.43 -29.58 -76.76
CA GLU A 65 -26.24 -28.28 -77.42
C GLU A 65 -24.92 -27.67 -76.91
N GLU A 66 -23.98 -27.41 -77.83
CA GLU A 66 -22.70 -26.79 -77.48
C GLU A 66 -22.99 -25.43 -76.84
N THR A 67 -22.72 -25.31 -75.54
CA THR A 67 -22.99 -24.05 -74.84
C THR A 67 -22.11 -22.95 -75.42
N PRO A 68 -22.50 -21.66 -75.35
CA PRO A 68 -21.65 -20.56 -75.77
C PRO A 68 -20.26 -20.59 -75.12
N GLN A 69 -20.16 -21.08 -73.87
CA GLN A 69 -18.89 -21.29 -73.18
C GLN A 69 -18.06 -22.42 -73.81
N ASP A 70 -18.66 -23.58 -74.10
CA ASP A 70 -17.97 -24.71 -74.74
C ASP A 70 -17.42 -24.31 -76.12
N ARG A 71 -18.22 -23.56 -76.89
CA ARG A 71 -17.84 -23.05 -78.20
C ARG A 71 -16.70 -22.04 -78.11
N LEU A 72 -16.74 -21.13 -77.13
CA LEU A 72 -15.66 -20.18 -76.88
C LEU A 72 -14.35 -20.91 -76.54
N PHE A 73 -14.38 -21.89 -75.64
CA PHE A 73 -13.20 -22.69 -75.30
C PHE A 73 -12.69 -23.54 -76.47
N ALA A 74 -13.59 -24.07 -77.31
CA ALA A 74 -13.20 -24.78 -78.53
C ALA A 74 -12.47 -23.85 -79.52
N LEU A 75 -12.92 -22.60 -79.67
CA LEU A 75 -12.26 -21.59 -80.51
C LEU A 75 -10.90 -21.20 -79.96
N ILE A 76 -10.78 -20.97 -78.65
CA ILE A 76 -9.50 -20.67 -77.98
C ILE A 76 -8.50 -21.81 -78.22
N ARG A 77 -8.89 -23.08 -77.98
CA ARG A 77 -8.01 -24.24 -78.20
C ARG A 77 -7.52 -24.37 -79.66
N ARG A 78 -8.35 -23.98 -80.64
CA ARG A 78 -7.95 -24.00 -82.06
C ARG A 78 -6.93 -22.92 -82.38
N ILE A 79 -7.02 -21.76 -81.75
CA ILE A 79 -6.04 -20.68 -81.88
C ILE A 79 -4.74 -21.05 -81.18
N ASP A 80 -4.82 -21.61 -79.97
CA ASP A 80 -3.65 -22.10 -79.22
C ASP A 80 -2.92 -23.21 -79.99
N ALA A 81 -3.62 -24.03 -80.77
CA ALA A 81 -3.01 -25.07 -81.61
C ALA A 81 -2.16 -24.51 -82.77
N VAL A 82 -2.29 -23.22 -83.10
CA VAL A 82 -1.47 -22.52 -84.10
C VAL A 82 -0.63 -21.40 -83.49
N ASP A 83 -0.44 -21.40 -82.17
CA ASP A 83 0.27 -20.36 -81.40
C ASP A 83 1.66 -20.04 -81.96
N GLU A 84 2.42 -21.04 -82.40
CA GLU A 84 3.76 -20.87 -83.00
C GLU A 84 3.77 -19.98 -84.26
N ARG A 85 2.62 -19.79 -84.92
CA ARG A 85 2.46 -18.93 -86.10
C ARG A 85 2.05 -17.50 -85.75
N ILE A 86 1.71 -17.22 -84.50
CA ILE A 86 1.26 -15.92 -84.03
C ILE A 86 2.47 -15.18 -83.44
N GLN A 87 3.03 -14.23 -84.20
CA GLN A 87 4.21 -13.46 -83.80
C GLN A 87 3.88 -11.99 -83.48
N ARG A 88 2.73 -11.50 -83.94
CA ARG A 88 2.24 -10.14 -83.69
C ARG A 88 0.73 -10.14 -83.42
N PRO A 89 0.19 -9.13 -82.72
CA PRO A 89 -1.26 -9.01 -82.49
C PRO A 89 -2.10 -9.02 -83.77
N GLN A 90 -1.54 -8.56 -84.89
CA GLN A 90 -2.20 -8.56 -86.20
C GLN A 90 -2.43 -9.97 -86.75
N ASP A 91 -1.62 -10.96 -86.36
CA ASP A 91 -1.76 -12.34 -86.83
C ASP A 91 -3.04 -12.98 -86.27
N LEU A 92 -3.49 -12.57 -85.07
CA LEU A 92 -4.79 -12.97 -84.52
C LEU A 92 -5.96 -12.50 -85.40
N LEU A 93 -5.84 -11.32 -86.02
CA LEU A 93 -6.89 -10.80 -86.91
C LEU A 93 -6.97 -11.56 -88.24
N ALA A 94 -5.96 -12.35 -88.59
CA ALA A 94 -5.98 -13.20 -89.78
C ALA A 94 -6.69 -14.55 -89.54
N LEU A 95 -6.96 -14.92 -88.27
CA LEU A 95 -7.60 -16.17 -87.90
C LEU A 95 -9.13 -16.00 -87.85
N ALA A 96 -9.86 -16.86 -88.56
CA ALA A 96 -11.32 -16.82 -88.58
C ALA A 96 -11.91 -17.15 -87.19
N GLU A 97 -11.27 -18.03 -86.45
CA GLU A 97 -11.62 -18.45 -85.11
C GLU A 97 -11.56 -17.30 -84.10
N PHE A 98 -10.62 -16.35 -84.28
CA PHE A 98 -10.49 -15.19 -83.42
C PHE A 98 -11.68 -14.23 -83.57
N HIS A 99 -12.10 -13.96 -84.80
CA HIS A 99 -13.31 -13.15 -85.08
C HIS A 99 -14.57 -13.85 -84.57
N GLN A 100 -14.69 -15.16 -84.76
CA GLN A 100 -15.83 -15.93 -84.23
C GLN A 100 -15.91 -15.86 -82.70
N GLY A 101 -14.77 -15.92 -82.01
CA GLY A 101 -14.72 -15.80 -80.55
C GLY A 101 -15.06 -14.38 -80.06
N ALA A 102 -14.52 -13.35 -80.73
CA ALA A 102 -14.84 -11.96 -80.42
C ALA A 102 -16.31 -11.62 -80.73
N ASP A 103 -16.88 -12.13 -81.82
CA ASP A 103 -18.30 -11.96 -82.16
C ASP A 103 -19.22 -12.64 -81.15
N LEU A 104 -18.83 -13.83 -80.66
CA LEU A 104 -19.56 -14.56 -79.62
C LEU A 104 -19.56 -13.80 -78.28
N LEU A 105 -18.42 -13.22 -77.90
CA LEU A 105 -18.27 -12.38 -76.70
C LEU A 105 -18.93 -11.00 -76.85
N ALA A 106 -19.10 -10.50 -78.08
CA ALA A 106 -19.85 -9.28 -78.36
C ALA A 106 -21.38 -9.48 -78.27
N GLY A 107 -21.87 -10.72 -78.34
CA GLY A 107 -23.29 -11.05 -78.21
C GLY A 107 -23.80 -11.10 -76.77
N GLU A 108 -25.11 -11.33 -76.62
CA GLU A 108 -25.80 -11.40 -75.32
C GLU A 108 -25.54 -12.70 -74.54
N ALA A 109 -24.78 -13.63 -75.11
CA ALA A 109 -24.49 -14.94 -74.50
C ALA A 109 -23.57 -14.86 -73.26
N PHE A 110 -22.89 -13.72 -73.06
CA PHE A 110 -22.01 -13.46 -71.91
C PHE A 110 -22.38 -12.13 -71.27
N SER A 111 -22.65 -12.13 -69.97
CA SER A 111 -22.90 -10.92 -69.18
C SER A 111 -21.65 -10.04 -69.01
N ALA A 112 -21.84 -8.76 -68.69
CA ALA A 112 -20.73 -7.85 -68.41
C ALA A 112 -19.82 -8.34 -67.27
N GLU A 113 -20.39 -8.91 -66.20
CA GLU A 113 -19.63 -9.49 -65.08
C GLU A 113 -18.79 -10.70 -65.51
N GLU A 114 -19.33 -11.56 -66.39
CA GLU A 114 -18.57 -12.71 -66.91
C GLU A 114 -17.39 -12.27 -67.76
N LEU A 115 -17.56 -11.24 -68.60
CA LEU A 115 -16.46 -10.67 -69.37
C LEU A 115 -15.35 -10.11 -68.46
N LEU A 116 -15.72 -9.33 -67.43
CA LEU A 116 -14.76 -8.79 -66.46
C LEU A 116 -14.06 -9.90 -65.67
N ARG A 117 -14.78 -10.97 -65.30
CA ARG A 117 -14.20 -12.14 -64.63
C ARG A 117 -13.18 -12.85 -65.51
N HIS A 118 -13.46 -12.99 -66.81
CA HIS A 118 -12.55 -13.60 -67.77
C HIS A 118 -11.30 -12.78 -68.06
N LEU A 119 -11.31 -11.46 -67.84
CA LEU A 119 -10.10 -10.64 -67.94
C LEU A 119 -9.03 -10.99 -66.89
N ASN A 120 -9.42 -11.53 -65.73
CA ASN A 120 -8.49 -12.02 -64.70
C ASN A 120 -7.93 -13.42 -64.98
N GLY A 121 -8.35 -14.08 -66.06
CA GLY A 121 -7.89 -15.43 -66.42
C GLY A 121 -6.50 -15.44 -67.06
N SER A 122 -5.87 -16.61 -67.07
CA SER A 122 -4.60 -16.84 -67.76
C SER A 122 -4.82 -17.09 -69.25
N GLY A 123 -4.32 -16.22 -70.13
CA GLY A 123 -4.29 -16.45 -71.58
C GLY A 123 -4.49 -15.19 -72.40
N TYR A 124 -3.60 -14.94 -73.35
CA TYR A 124 -3.62 -13.70 -74.14
C TYR A 124 -4.74 -13.69 -75.21
N VAL A 125 -5.16 -14.87 -75.70
CA VAL A 125 -6.16 -14.99 -76.77
C VAL A 125 -7.54 -14.52 -76.30
N LEU A 126 -8.04 -15.05 -75.18
CA LEU A 126 -9.34 -14.68 -74.62
C LEU A 126 -9.38 -13.20 -74.22
N GLN A 127 -8.38 -12.70 -73.51
CA GLN A 127 -8.28 -11.28 -73.15
C GLN A 127 -8.25 -10.38 -74.40
N SER A 128 -7.56 -10.81 -75.47
CA SER A 128 -7.54 -10.09 -76.75
C SER A 128 -8.89 -10.12 -77.46
N MET A 129 -9.62 -11.24 -77.44
CA MET A 129 -10.97 -11.33 -77.99
C MET A 129 -11.95 -10.43 -77.23
N ILE A 130 -11.87 -10.41 -75.89
CA ILE A 130 -12.70 -9.54 -75.04
C ILE A 130 -12.40 -8.08 -75.38
N ALA A 131 -11.13 -7.67 -75.39
CA ALA A 131 -10.73 -6.31 -75.76
C ALA A 131 -11.20 -5.91 -77.16
N LYS A 132 -11.22 -6.86 -78.11
CA LYS A 132 -11.74 -6.65 -79.47
C LYS A 132 -13.27 -6.56 -79.54
N ALA A 133 -13.99 -7.22 -78.64
CA ALA A 133 -15.45 -7.21 -78.55
C ALA A 133 -16.02 -5.95 -77.88
N LEU A 134 -15.24 -5.27 -77.02
CA LEU A 134 -15.65 -4.06 -76.29
C LEU A 134 -16.33 -2.96 -77.12
N PRO A 135 -15.89 -2.62 -78.35
CA PRO A 135 -16.57 -1.59 -79.15
C PRO A 135 -18.05 -1.88 -79.45
N ARG A 136 -18.48 -3.14 -79.33
CA ARG A 136 -19.86 -3.58 -79.59
C ARG A 136 -20.65 -3.84 -78.29
N ARG A 137 -20.02 -3.64 -77.13
CA ARG A 137 -20.62 -3.82 -75.81
C ARG A 137 -20.82 -2.45 -75.16
N THR A 138 -22.05 -2.15 -74.76
CA THR A 138 -22.41 -0.89 -74.07
C THR A 138 -22.67 -1.08 -72.58
N ASP A 139 -22.79 -2.34 -72.14
CA ASP A 139 -23.06 -2.77 -70.77
C ASP A 139 -21.78 -2.97 -69.93
N VAL A 140 -20.61 -3.02 -70.56
CA VAL A 140 -19.31 -3.13 -69.89
C VAL A 140 -18.72 -1.74 -69.65
N ALA A 141 -18.53 -1.38 -68.37
CA ALA A 141 -17.85 -0.15 -68.02
C ALA A 141 -16.38 -0.17 -68.45
N LEU A 142 -15.99 0.74 -69.34
CA LEU A 142 -14.61 0.84 -69.86
C LEU A 142 -13.58 1.00 -68.73
N ASP A 143 -13.92 1.77 -67.71
CA ASP A 143 -13.10 1.97 -66.51
C ASP A 143 -12.77 0.65 -65.79
N ALA A 144 -13.75 -0.24 -65.66
CA ALA A 144 -13.55 -1.55 -65.03
C ALA A 144 -12.62 -2.44 -65.85
N VAL A 145 -12.58 -2.27 -67.18
CA VAL A 145 -11.64 -2.97 -68.06
C VAL A 145 -10.23 -2.39 -67.93
N VAL A 146 -10.11 -1.06 -67.87
CA VAL A 146 -8.82 -0.36 -67.74
C VAL A 146 -8.10 -0.74 -66.44
N ASP A 147 -8.85 -1.02 -65.36
CA ASP A 147 -8.28 -1.50 -64.09
C ASP A 147 -7.54 -2.85 -64.20
N HIS A 148 -7.89 -3.65 -65.22
CA HIS A 148 -7.24 -4.94 -65.49
C HIS A 148 -6.00 -4.81 -66.40
N ALA A 149 -5.75 -3.63 -66.98
CA ALA A 149 -4.68 -3.44 -67.95
C ALA A 149 -3.28 -3.80 -67.41
N GLY A 150 -3.05 -3.64 -66.10
CA GLY A 150 -1.78 -4.03 -65.46
C GLY A 150 -1.47 -5.52 -65.55
N GLN A 151 -2.48 -6.37 -65.74
CA GLN A 151 -2.34 -7.83 -65.88
C GLN A 151 -2.23 -8.29 -67.34
N PHE A 152 -2.49 -7.40 -68.30
CA PHE A 152 -2.51 -7.76 -69.71
C PHE A 152 -1.10 -8.04 -70.23
N GLY A 153 -0.97 -9.01 -71.13
CA GLY A 153 0.21 -9.12 -71.99
C GLY A 153 0.20 -8.08 -73.12
N GLY A 154 1.25 -8.06 -73.95
CA GLY A 154 1.36 -7.11 -75.08
C GLY A 154 0.21 -7.18 -76.10
N TYR A 155 -0.42 -8.35 -76.26
CA TYR A 155 -1.48 -8.58 -77.25
C TYR A 155 -2.85 -8.03 -76.81
N PRO A 156 -3.38 -8.36 -75.62
CA PRO A 156 -4.61 -7.74 -75.13
C PRO A 156 -4.48 -6.23 -74.96
N LEU A 157 -3.33 -5.76 -74.46
CA LEU A 157 -3.06 -4.33 -74.33
C LEU A 157 -3.09 -3.62 -75.69
N HIS A 158 -2.64 -4.29 -76.76
CA HIS A 158 -2.71 -3.73 -78.11
C HIS A 158 -4.16 -3.43 -78.53
N PHE A 159 -5.07 -4.38 -78.36
CA PHE A 159 -6.48 -4.20 -78.72
C PHE A 159 -7.22 -3.24 -77.80
N LEU A 160 -6.87 -3.21 -76.50
CA LEU A 160 -7.40 -2.23 -75.56
C LEU A 160 -7.02 -0.80 -75.97
N LEU A 161 -5.75 -0.55 -76.26
CA LEU A 161 -5.28 0.77 -76.73
C LEU A 161 -5.94 1.17 -78.06
N GLU A 162 -6.11 0.21 -78.99
CA GLU A 162 -6.83 0.42 -80.25
C GLU A 162 -8.30 0.81 -80.01
N HIS A 163 -8.96 0.24 -79.00
CA HIS A 163 -10.31 0.62 -78.61
C HIS A 163 -10.36 2.01 -77.95
N LEU A 164 -9.42 2.30 -77.03
CA LEU A 164 -9.32 3.60 -76.38
C LEU A 164 -9.10 4.75 -77.38
N GLN A 165 -8.29 4.54 -78.43
CA GLN A 165 -8.08 5.54 -79.49
C GLN A 165 -9.33 5.87 -80.32
N ARG A 166 -10.38 5.04 -80.24
CA ARG A 166 -11.66 5.28 -80.94
C ARG A 166 -12.66 6.07 -80.09
N GLN A 167 -12.34 6.30 -78.82
CA GLN A 167 -13.20 7.07 -77.92
C GLN A 167 -13.17 8.57 -78.27
N PRO A 168 -14.23 9.34 -77.93
CA PRO A 168 -14.30 10.76 -78.26
C PRO A 168 -13.38 11.65 -77.41
N ASP A 169 -12.78 11.12 -76.33
CA ASP A 169 -11.84 11.81 -75.46
C ASP A 169 -10.74 10.86 -74.91
N ALA A 170 -9.76 11.43 -74.21
CA ALA A 170 -8.66 10.71 -73.56
C ALA A 170 -8.85 10.54 -72.04
N SER A 171 -10.10 10.54 -71.54
CA SER A 171 -10.41 10.51 -70.10
C SER A 171 -9.87 9.27 -69.38
N ALA A 172 -9.73 8.14 -70.07
CA ALA A 172 -9.18 6.90 -69.52
C ALA A 172 -7.65 6.90 -69.33
N LEU A 173 -6.93 7.88 -69.89
CA LEU A 173 -5.46 7.92 -69.86
C LEU A 173 -4.88 7.92 -68.43
N PRO A 174 -5.32 8.79 -67.50
CA PRO A 174 -4.76 8.81 -66.15
C PRO A 174 -5.01 7.49 -65.39
N ARG A 175 -6.19 6.88 -65.57
CA ARG A 175 -6.54 5.57 -64.98
C ARG A 175 -5.71 4.42 -65.56
N LEU A 176 -5.50 4.40 -66.87
CA LEU A 176 -4.61 3.43 -67.53
C LEU A 176 -3.17 3.55 -67.02
N MET A 177 -2.68 4.78 -66.88
CA MET A 177 -1.32 5.04 -66.42
C MET A 177 -1.09 4.66 -64.95
N ARG A 178 -2.14 4.59 -64.10
CA ARG A 178 -2.06 4.06 -62.73
C ARG A 178 -1.53 2.61 -62.70
N TYR A 179 -1.86 1.81 -63.72
CA TYR A 179 -1.52 0.39 -63.79
C TYR A 179 -0.30 0.10 -64.68
N ALA A 180 0.45 1.13 -65.08
CA ALA A 180 1.61 0.99 -65.95
C ALA A 180 2.66 0.04 -65.36
N GLN A 181 3.13 -0.90 -66.19
CA GLN A 181 4.14 -1.89 -65.80
C GLN A 181 5.50 -1.56 -66.41
N ALA A 182 6.61 -1.96 -65.76
CA ALA A 182 7.96 -1.72 -66.26
C ALA A 182 8.18 -2.23 -67.70
N TRP A 183 7.65 -3.43 -67.99
CA TRP A 183 7.78 -4.06 -69.30
C TRP A 183 7.08 -3.28 -70.43
N TRP A 184 6.10 -2.43 -70.13
CA TRP A 184 5.45 -1.56 -71.13
C TRP A 184 6.44 -0.62 -71.78
N TRP A 185 7.42 -0.16 -70.99
CA TRP A 185 8.55 0.58 -71.51
C TRP A 185 9.59 -0.37 -72.08
N ASP A 186 10.02 -1.40 -71.36
CA ASP A 186 11.18 -2.19 -71.77
C ASP A 186 10.97 -2.93 -73.11
N PHE A 187 9.74 -3.33 -73.43
CA PHE A 187 9.40 -3.98 -74.69
C PHE A 187 9.08 -2.96 -75.82
N ALA A 188 9.93 -2.92 -76.85
CA ALA A 188 9.88 -1.89 -77.89
C ALA A 188 8.54 -1.76 -78.64
N PRO A 189 7.84 -2.85 -79.04
CA PRO A 189 6.55 -2.74 -79.72
C PRO A 189 5.46 -2.08 -78.87
N THR A 190 5.34 -2.46 -77.60
CA THR A 190 4.37 -1.88 -76.67
C THR A 190 4.70 -0.43 -76.34
N ARG A 191 5.98 -0.11 -76.17
CA ARG A 191 6.46 1.27 -75.97
C ARG A 191 6.05 2.18 -77.13
N GLN A 192 6.25 1.73 -78.37
CA GLN A 192 5.89 2.52 -79.54
C GLN A 192 4.37 2.75 -79.60
N GLN A 193 3.57 1.71 -79.37
CA GLN A 193 2.12 1.83 -79.36
C GLN A 193 1.59 2.78 -78.28
N LEU A 194 2.16 2.74 -77.07
CA LEU A 194 1.80 3.68 -76.00
C LEU A 194 2.22 5.12 -76.33
N ARG A 195 3.35 5.34 -77.02
CA ARG A 195 3.72 6.66 -77.53
C ARG A 195 2.71 7.19 -78.54
N ASP A 196 2.28 6.33 -79.47
CA ASP A 196 1.27 6.70 -80.46
C ASP A 196 -0.06 7.04 -79.77
N TYR A 197 -0.44 6.29 -78.73
CA TYR A 197 -1.61 6.60 -77.89
C TYR A 197 -1.49 7.93 -77.15
N LEU A 198 -0.35 8.20 -76.50
CA LEU A 198 -0.09 9.47 -75.82
C LEU A 198 -0.09 10.66 -76.81
N GLN A 199 0.40 10.46 -78.03
CA GLN A 199 0.39 11.47 -79.07
C GLN A 199 -1.03 11.76 -79.57
N TRP A 200 -1.86 10.72 -79.75
CA TRP A 200 -3.29 10.89 -80.04
C TRP A 200 -4.02 11.61 -78.90
N ALA A 201 -3.75 11.22 -77.64
CA ALA A 201 -4.37 11.82 -76.45
C ALA A 201 -4.02 13.31 -76.29
N ALA A 202 -2.91 13.78 -76.86
CA ALA A 202 -2.49 15.18 -76.80
C ALA A 202 -3.45 16.16 -77.51
N ALA A 203 -4.36 15.64 -78.35
CA ALA A 203 -5.40 16.45 -78.99
C ALA A 203 -6.53 16.86 -78.02
N PHE A 204 -6.57 16.31 -76.79
CA PHE A 204 -7.62 16.53 -75.81
C PHE A 204 -7.08 17.21 -74.54
N PRO A 205 -7.93 17.93 -73.76
CA PRO A 205 -7.51 18.49 -72.48
C PRO A 205 -7.14 17.37 -71.47
N PRO A 206 -6.17 17.62 -70.57
CA PRO A 206 -5.74 16.63 -69.58
C PRO A 206 -6.88 16.32 -68.60
N ALA A 207 -7.18 15.02 -68.46
CA ALA A 207 -8.16 14.54 -67.49
C ALA A 207 -7.59 14.59 -66.05
N PRO A 208 -8.44 14.77 -65.03
CA PRO A 208 -8.02 14.78 -63.63
C PRO A 208 -7.36 13.44 -63.22
N ALA A 209 -6.60 13.48 -62.12
CA ALA A 209 -5.94 12.30 -61.58
C ALA A 209 -6.98 11.22 -61.19
N PRO A 210 -6.70 9.92 -61.43
CA PRO A 210 -7.62 8.84 -61.13
C PRO A 210 -7.88 8.70 -59.63
N GLU A 211 -9.10 8.27 -59.30
CA GLU A 211 -9.45 7.85 -57.94
C GLU A 211 -8.51 6.73 -57.46
N GLY A 212 -8.18 6.71 -56.16
CA GLY A 212 -7.35 5.69 -55.52
C GLY A 212 -5.81 5.87 -55.63
N LEU A 213 -5.32 6.96 -56.23
CA LEU A 213 -3.88 7.31 -56.14
C LEU A 213 -3.39 7.52 -54.71
N ASP A 214 -4.24 8.11 -53.86
CA ASP A 214 -3.91 8.41 -52.46
C ASP A 214 -3.75 7.13 -51.60
N GLU A 215 -4.16 5.96 -52.11
CA GLU A 215 -4.04 4.64 -51.48
C GLU A 215 -2.64 4.03 -51.65
N LEU A 216 -1.87 4.45 -52.66
CA LEU A 216 -0.54 3.89 -52.97
C LEU A 216 0.44 4.09 -51.81
N ASP A 217 1.26 3.08 -51.49
CA ASP A 217 2.36 3.23 -50.55
C ASP A 217 3.53 4.09 -51.10
N GLU A 218 4.47 4.50 -50.23
CA GLU A 218 5.61 5.35 -50.62
C GLU A 218 6.47 4.70 -51.72
N GLN A 219 6.65 3.37 -51.65
CA GLN A 219 7.46 2.63 -52.62
C GLN A 219 6.72 2.47 -53.95
N GLN A 220 5.42 2.19 -53.91
CA GLN A 220 4.53 2.10 -55.07
C GLN A 220 4.42 3.44 -55.79
N ALA A 221 4.22 4.54 -55.04
CA ALA A 221 4.14 5.88 -55.61
C ALA A 221 5.47 6.32 -56.25
N ALA A 222 6.60 6.05 -55.59
CA ALA A 222 7.93 6.32 -56.13
C ALA A 222 8.24 5.48 -57.38
N HIS A 223 7.90 4.19 -57.35
CA HIS A 223 8.08 3.28 -58.49
C HIS A 223 7.25 3.71 -59.69
N LEU A 224 5.96 4.00 -59.49
CA LEU A 224 5.07 4.47 -60.54
C LEU A 224 5.55 5.80 -61.11
N ARG A 225 5.99 6.75 -60.27
CA ARG A 225 6.59 8.01 -60.72
C ARG A 225 7.78 7.77 -61.65
N GLU A 226 8.72 6.91 -61.26
CA GLU A 226 9.91 6.61 -62.05
C GLU A 226 9.54 6.00 -63.41
N LEU A 227 8.55 5.09 -63.44
CA LEU A 227 8.04 4.51 -64.68
C LEU A 227 7.40 5.55 -65.60
N LEU A 228 6.51 6.39 -65.06
CA LEU A 228 5.80 7.41 -65.85
C LEU A 228 6.75 8.48 -66.38
N GLN A 229 7.79 8.84 -65.62
CA GLN A 229 8.80 9.81 -66.04
C GLN A 229 9.55 9.37 -67.30
N LYS A 230 9.73 8.05 -67.51
CA LYS A 230 10.40 7.50 -68.71
C LYS A 230 9.67 7.86 -70.01
N PHE A 231 8.34 8.05 -69.97
CA PHE A 231 7.54 8.38 -71.15
C PHE A 231 7.74 9.82 -71.64
N GLN A 232 8.26 10.73 -70.81
CA GLN A 232 8.57 12.13 -71.17
C GLN A 232 7.40 12.88 -71.84
N SER A 233 6.17 12.63 -71.42
CA SER A 233 4.97 13.25 -71.98
C SER A 233 4.41 14.35 -71.07
N PRO A 234 4.16 15.58 -71.59
CA PRO A 234 3.54 16.66 -70.82
C PRO A 234 2.16 16.31 -70.25
N LEU A 235 1.44 15.38 -70.88
CA LEU A 235 0.11 14.93 -70.44
C LEU A 235 0.15 14.18 -69.10
N LEU A 236 1.31 13.64 -68.72
CA LEU A 236 1.50 12.90 -67.47
C LEU A 236 1.94 13.82 -66.31
N GLN A 237 2.21 15.10 -66.57
CA GLN A 237 2.70 16.02 -65.54
C GLN A 237 1.74 16.18 -64.35
N PRO A 238 0.41 16.34 -64.53
CA PRO A 238 -0.51 16.43 -63.40
C PRO A 238 -0.52 15.18 -62.51
N LEU A 239 -0.27 14.01 -63.10
CA LEU A 239 -0.18 12.73 -62.40
C LEU A 239 1.13 12.62 -61.61
N LEU A 240 2.24 13.06 -62.21
CA LEU A 240 3.56 13.13 -61.55
C LEU A 240 3.55 14.10 -60.37
N ASP A 241 2.91 15.27 -60.51
CA ASP A 241 2.80 16.27 -59.44
C ASP A 241 1.95 15.75 -58.26
N ARG A 242 0.92 14.94 -58.54
CA ARG A 242 0.11 14.29 -57.48
C ARG A 242 0.91 13.22 -56.72
N LEU A 243 1.71 12.41 -57.43
CA LEU A 243 2.62 11.43 -56.82
C LEU A 243 3.70 12.12 -55.95
N ASP A 244 4.23 13.25 -56.44
CA ASP A 244 4.72 14.43 -55.69
C ASP A 244 4.17 14.59 -54.28
N GLY A 245 2.93 15.07 -54.24
CA GLY A 245 2.26 15.43 -52.99
C GLY A 245 2.12 14.25 -52.02
N ILE A 246 1.84 13.05 -52.53
CA ILE A 246 1.63 11.85 -51.72
C ILE A 246 2.93 11.42 -51.03
N ALA A 247 4.05 11.37 -51.77
CA ALA A 247 5.35 11.01 -51.22
C ALA A 247 5.84 12.06 -50.21
N GLY A 248 5.63 13.35 -50.50
CA GLY A 248 5.97 14.45 -49.60
C GLY A 248 5.25 14.40 -48.25
N ALA A 249 3.92 14.30 -48.26
CA ALA A 249 3.11 14.27 -47.04
C ALA A 249 3.43 13.06 -46.12
N ARG A 250 3.74 11.90 -46.72
CA ARG A 250 4.10 10.69 -45.97
C ARG A 250 5.52 10.77 -45.39
N ARG A 251 6.47 11.39 -46.09
CA ARG A 251 7.81 11.67 -45.57
C ARG A 251 7.78 12.63 -44.39
N GLU A 252 6.96 13.69 -44.47
CA GLU A 252 6.77 14.66 -43.37
C GLU A 252 6.20 13.98 -42.13
N THR A 253 5.19 13.13 -42.32
CA THR A 253 4.58 12.35 -41.24
C THR A 253 5.58 11.37 -40.60
N ARG A 254 6.47 10.76 -41.38
CA ARG A 254 7.53 9.88 -40.87
C ARG A 254 8.59 10.65 -40.06
N VAL A 255 9.06 11.79 -40.56
CA VAL A 255 10.10 12.59 -39.88
C VAL A 255 9.56 13.13 -38.56
N LEU A 256 8.41 13.79 -38.58
CA LEU A 256 7.79 14.33 -37.37
C LEU A 256 7.28 13.23 -36.44
N GLY A 257 6.79 12.11 -37.00
CA GLY A 257 6.37 10.92 -36.25
C GLY A 257 7.47 10.28 -35.40
N ALA A 258 8.74 10.53 -35.72
CA ALA A 258 9.88 10.11 -34.90
C ALA A 258 10.06 10.95 -33.61
N PHE A 259 9.37 12.09 -33.52
CA PHE A 259 9.49 13.05 -32.40
C PHE A 259 8.18 13.24 -31.64
N GLY A 260 7.03 12.99 -32.26
CA GLY A 260 5.72 13.26 -31.69
C GLY A 260 4.59 12.90 -32.63
N ARG A 261 3.45 13.58 -32.49
CA ARG A 261 2.22 13.28 -33.24
C ARG A 261 1.97 14.36 -34.28
N VAL A 262 1.64 13.93 -35.49
CA VAL A 262 1.28 14.82 -36.61
C VAL A 262 -0.22 14.81 -36.79
N ASN A 263 -0.82 16.00 -36.88
CA ASN A 263 -2.24 16.25 -36.93
C ASN A 263 -3.01 15.39 -35.91
N PRO A 264 -2.70 15.53 -34.61
CA PRO A 264 -3.33 14.71 -33.59
C PRO A 264 -4.85 14.92 -33.61
N SER A 265 -5.59 13.81 -33.60
CA SER A 265 -7.03 13.87 -33.40
C SER A 265 -7.32 14.29 -31.96
N PRO A 266 -8.25 15.23 -31.75
CA PRO A 266 -8.70 15.63 -30.42
C PRO A 266 -9.25 14.42 -29.65
N LYS A 267 -8.99 14.35 -28.34
CA LYS A 267 -9.60 13.32 -27.50
C LYS A 267 -11.12 13.55 -27.43
N PRO A 268 -11.95 12.51 -27.55
CA PRO A 268 -13.40 12.64 -27.39
C PRO A 268 -13.72 13.02 -25.94
N ALA A 269 -14.05 14.29 -25.72
CA ALA A 269 -14.43 14.85 -24.42
C ALA A 269 -15.50 15.92 -24.62
N VAL A 270 -16.41 16.06 -23.65
CA VAL A 270 -17.37 17.17 -23.64
C VAL A 270 -16.62 18.47 -23.40
N ARG A 271 -16.70 19.39 -24.35
CA ARG A 271 -16.05 20.71 -24.30
C ARG A 271 -17.12 21.78 -24.26
N ILE A 272 -17.03 22.63 -23.25
CA ILE A 272 -17.99 23.71 -23.03
C ILE A 272 -17.32 25.02 -23.41
N VAL A 273 -17.89 25.72 -24.38
CA VAL A 273 -17.40 27.01 -24.85
C VAL A 273 -18.33 28.09 -24.31
N HIS A 274 -17.96 28.68 -23.18
CA HIS A 274 -18.65 29.85 -22.63
C HIS A 274 -18.11 31.15 -23.25
N ASP A 275 -18.84 32.26 -23.08
CA ASP A 275 -18.53 33.55 -23.72
C ASP A 275 -17.09 34.02 -23.51
N ALA A 276 -16.58 33.96 -22.27
CA ALA A 276 -15.21 34.36 -22.00
C ALA A 276 -14.16 33.50 -22.75
N LEU A 277 -14.35 32.18 -22.86
CA LEU A 277 -13.45 31.29 -23.59
C LEU A 277 -13.58 31.51 -25.09
N ALA A 278 -14.79 31.75 -25.59
CA ALA A 278 -15.04 32.08 -26.99
C ALA A 278 -14.29 33.36 -27.40
N GLN A 279 -14.32 34.40 -26.56
CA GLN A 279 -13.58 35.64 -26.79
C GLN A 279 -12.06 35.41 -26.79
N GLN A 280 -11.53 34.61 -25.84
CA GLN A 280 -10.10 34.28 -25.83
C GLN A 280 -9.70 33.44 -27.05
N LEU A 281 -10.56 32.52 -27.49
CA LEU A 281 -10.32 31.69 -28.68
C LEU A 281 -10.29 32.53 -29.95
N GLN A 282 -11.15 33.54 -30.05
CA GLN A 282 -11.14 34.46 -31.17
C GLN A 282 -9.86 35.30 -31.20
N ARG A 283 -9.46 35.88 -30.06
CA ARG A 283 -8.17 36.61 -29.95
C ARG A 283 -7.00 35.72 -30.33
N LEU A 284 -6.98 34.49 -29.81
CA LEU A 284 -5.94 33.51 -30.12
C LEU A 284 -5.90 33.16 -31.61
N ARG A 285 -7.06 33.06 -32.28
CA ARG A 285 -7.11 32.81 -33.74
C ARG A 285 -6.53 33.99 -34.53
N GLU A 286 -6.88 35.21 -34.14
CA GLU A 286 -6.40 36.45 -34.77
C GLU A 286 -4.87 36.56 -34.71
N SER A 287 -4.23 36.09 -33.63
CA SER A 287 -2.77 36.01 -33.48
C SER A 287 -2.07 35.16 -34.56
N PHE A 288 -2.78 34.21 -35.18
CA PHE A 288 -2.23 33.31 -36.20
C PHE A 288 -2.61 33.68 -37.64
N ASP A 289 -3.48 34.67 -37.87
CA ASP A 289 -3.97 35.04 -39.22
C ASP A 289 -3.08 36.05 -39.98
N GLY A 290 -2.14 36.73 -39.29
CA GLY A 290 -1.23 37.70 -39.91
C GLY A 290 0.00 37.10 -40.63
N ASP A 291 0.62 37.87 -41.55
CA ASP A 291 1.86 37.51 -42.27
C ASP A 291 3.12 37.37 -41.36
N GLY A 292 2.95 37.56 -40.04
CA GLY A 292 3.97 37.37 -39.02
C GLY A 292 3.43 36.72 -37.74
N GLY A 293 2.41 35.85 -37.84
CA GLY A 293 1.80 35.19 -36.68
C GLY A 293 2.85 34.60 -35.72
N GLY A 294 2.88 35.12 -34.50
CA GLY A 294 3.89 34.83 -33.50
C GLY A 294 3.66 33.53 -32.76
N SER A 295 4.65 33.10 -31.97
CA SER A 295 4.43 32.03 -31.01
C SER A 295 3.58 32.56 -29.84
N VAL A 296 2.74 31.72 -29.24
CA VAL A 296 1.80 32.13 -28.18
C VAL A 296 2.01 31.30 -26.92
N LEU A 297 2.04 31.96 -25.76
CA LEU A 297 1.96 31.30 -24.46
C LEU A 297 0.60 31.56 -23.83
N VAL A 298 -0.11 30.48 -23.57
CA VAL A 298 -1.37 30.48 -22.83
C VAL A 298 -1.04 30.40 -21.34
N VAL A 299 -1.26 31.49 -20.63
CA VAL A 299 -0.85 31.69 -19.23
C VAL A 299 -2.07 31.60 -18.33
N GLY A 300 -2.03 30.74 -17.32
CA GLY A 300 -3.12 30.65 -16.35
C GLY A 300 -2.91 29.52 -15.36
N GLU A 301 -3.71 29.51 -14.29
CA GLU A 301 -3.63 28.47 -13.26
C GLU A 301 -4.18 27.11 -13.75
N HIS A 302 -3.93 26.03 -13.02
CA HIS A 302 -4.47 24.72 -13.38
C HIS A 302 -6.00 24.68 -13.20
N GLY A 303 -6.72 24.20 -14.22
CA GLY A 303 -8.19 24.10 -14.20
C GLY A 303 -8.95 25.23 -14.93
N VAL A 304 -8.30 26.33 -15.32
CA VAL A 304 -8.97 27.48 -15.97
C VAL A 304 -9.36 27.26 -17.45
N GLY A 305 -9.10 26.08 -18.02
CA GLY A 305 -9.48 25.75 -19.41
C GLY A 305 -8.42 26.02 -20.48
N LYS A 306 -7.14 26.21 -20.12
CA LYS A 306 -6.03 26.42 -21.09
C LYS A 306 -5.97 25.35 -22.18
N THR A 307 -6.00 24.08 -21.79
CA THR A 307 -5.89 22.95 -22.72
C THR A 307 -7.10 22.88 -23.66
N VAL A 308 -8.31 23.17 -23.15
CA VAL A 308 -9.53 23.24 -23.97
C VAL A 308 -9.41 24.35 -25.01
N LEU A 309 -8.88 25.51 -24.62
CA LEU A 309 -8.65 26.62 -25.54
C LEU A 309 -7.69 26.23 -26.69
N VAL A 310 -6.57 25.60 -26.35
CA VAL A 310 -5.57 25.14 -27.33
C VAL A 310 -6.14 24.07 -28.24
N ASP A 311 -6.88 23.10 -27.69
CA ASP A 311 -7.53 22.05 -28.47
C ASP A 311 -8.51 22.62 -29.50
N LEU A 312 -9.37 23.57 -29.08
CA LEU A 312 -10.32 24.23 -29.97
C LEU A 312 -9.65 25.04 -31.07
N LEU A 313 -8.49 25.67 -30.78
CA LEU A 313 -7.68 26.33 -31.79
C LEU A 313 -7.12 25.30 -32.78
N VAL A 314 -6.51 24.22 -32.29
CA VAL A 314 -5.90 23.17 -33.11
C VAL A 314 -6.91 22.58 -34.08
N GLU A 315 -8.12 22.27 -33.62
CA GLU A 315 -9.20 21.76 -34.48
C GLU A 315 -9.54 22.73 -35.62
N ARG A 316 -9.66 24.03 -35.32
CA ARG A 316 -9.94 25.05 -36.34
C ARG A 316 -8.80 25.18 -37.35
N LEU A 317 -7.56 25.19 -36.87
CA LEU A 317 -6.37 25.28 -37.73
C LEU A 317 -6.21 24.05 -38.63
N GLN A 318 -6.47 22.84 -38.10
CA GLN A 318 -6.50 21.61 -38.91
C GLN A 318 -7.58 21.68 -39.99
N GLY A 319 -8.78 22.18 -39.66
CA GLY A 319 -9.85 22.43 -40.63
C GLY A 319 -9.44 23.41 -41.75
N ASP A 320 -8.58 24.38 -41.43
CA ASP A 320 -8.01 25.34 -42.39
C ASP A 320 -6.78 24.79 -43.16
N GLY A 321 -6.44 23.51 -42.96
CA GLY A 321 -5.34 22.81 -43.64
C GLY A 321 -3.95 23.10 -43.06
N TRP A 322 -3.84 23.48 -41.78
CA TRP A 322 -2.54 23.62 -41.11
C TRP A 322 -1.94 22.27 -40.73
N LEU A 323 -0.61 22.17 -40.83
CA LEU A 323 0.17 21.09 -40.24
C LEU A 323 0.32 21.35 -38.74
N VAL A 324 -0.37 20.57 -37.90
CA VAL A 324 -0.22 20.64 -36.45
C VAL A 324 0.68 19.51 -35.98
N PHE A 325 1.77 19.86 -35.30
CA PHE A 325 2.70 18.92 -34.70
C PHE A 325 2.63 19.03 -33.18
N GLU A 326 2.38 17.94 -32.47
CA GLU A 326 2.34 17.89 -31.01
C GLU A 326 3.52 17.06 -30.50
N ALA A 327 4.41 17.68 -29.73
CA ALA A 327 5.52 16.99 -29.09
C ALA A 327 6.00 17.74 -27.83
N SER A 328 6.14 17.00 -26.74
CA SER A 328 6.76 17.48 -25.49
C SER A 328 8.29 17.46 -25.59
N ALA A 329 8.96 18.16 -24.67
CA ALA A 329 10.42 18.13 -24.57
C ALA A 329 10.97 16.70 -24.41
N ALA A 330 10.28 15.83 -23.66
CA ALA A 330 10.71 14.45 -23.45
C ALA A 330 10.56 13.58 -24.72
N GLU A 331 9.48 13.76 -25.48
CA GLU A 331 9.27 13.04 -26.74
C GLU A 331 10.31 13.45 -27.80
N VAL A 332 10.63 14.75 -27.89
CA VAL A 332 11.70 15.26 -28.77
C VAL A 332 13.07 14.68 -28.39
N LEU A 333 13.33 14.50 -27.08
CA LEU A 333 14.57 13.93 -26.55
C LEU A 333 14.62 12.40 -26.58
N SER A 334 13.50 11.72 -26.87
CA SER A 334 13.44 10.27 -26.80
C SER A 334 14.30 9.60 -27.88
N GLY A 335 15.09 8.60 -27.45
CA GLY A 335 15.81 7.69 -28.34
C GLY A 335 17.34 7.83 -28.44
N GLN A 336 18.03 8.76 -27.76
CA GLN A 336 19.51 8.89 -27.91
C GLN A 336 20.31 9.39 -26.69
N SER A 337 21.63 9.12 -26.72
CA SER A 337 22.60 9.36 -25.63
C SER A 337 23.66 10.44 -25.94
N TYR A 338 23.72 11.00 -27.16
CA TYR A 338 24.79 11.90 -27.62
C TYR A 338 24.29 13.26 -28.18
N ILE A 339 24.97 14.35 -27.79
CA ILE A 339 24.58 15.77 -27.99
C ILE A 339 24.50 16.17 -29.48
N GLY A 340 25.49 15.77 -30.29
CA GLY A 340 25.56 16.18 -31.70
C GLY A 340 24.43 15.60 -32.55
N GLU A 341 23.90 14.44 -32.16
CA GLU A 341 22.77 13.82 -32.83
C GLU A 341 21.46 14.55 -32.48
N LEU A 342 21.33 15.09 -31.26
CA LEU A 342 20.18 15.89 -30.83
C LEU A 342 20.04 17.19 -31.64
N GLU A 343 21.11 17.98 -31.78
CA GLU A 343 21.06 19.22 -32.55
C GLU A 343 20.72 18.97 -34.03
N GLY A 344 21.27 17.90 -34.62
CA GLY A 344 20.96 17.47 -35.98
C GLY A 344 19.49 17.12 -36.15
N ARG A 345 18.93 16.35 -35.22
CA ARG A 345 17.52 15.94 -35.20
C ARG A 345 16.57 17.12 -35.01
N VAL A 346 16.86 18.03 -34.08
CA VAL A 346 16.05 19.26 -33.90
C VAL A 346 16.07 20.09 -35.17
N ARG A 347 17.20 20.17 -35.87
CA ARG A 347 17.29 20.87 -37.16
C ARG A 347 16.43 20.23 -38.23
N GLU A 348 16.38 18.90 -38.32
CA GLU A 348 15.49 18.18 -39.25
C GLU A 348 14.01 18.44 -38.94
N MET A 349 13.62 18.40 -37.66
CA MET A 349 12.28 18.74 -37.22
C MET A 349 11.91 20.17 -37.60
N LEU A 350 12.78 21.14 -37.30
CA LEU A 350 12.57 22.55 -37.63
C LEU A 350 12.47 22.79 -39.14
N ALA A 351 13.23 22.06 -39.96
CA ALA A 351 13.16 22.18 -41.41
C ALA A 351 11.80 21.76 -41.98
N VAL A 352 11.12 20.78 -41.37
CA VAL A 352 9.75 20.40 -41.77
C VAL A 352 8.75 21.47 -41.33
N LEU A 353 8.96 22.07 -40.14
CA LEU A 353 8.06 23.07 -39.55
C LEU A 353 8.24 24.48 -40.11
N ASP A 354 9.32 24.78 -40.85
CA ASP A 354 9.59 26.07 -41.50
C ASP A 354 8.65 26.31 -42.70
N ARG A 355 7.38 26.60 -42.41
CA ARG A 355 6.35 26.93 -43.40
C ARG A 355 5.26 27.82 -42.80
N ARG A 356 4.48 28.48 -43.64
CA ARG A 356 3.43 29.43 -43.21
C ARG A 356 2.31 28.80 -42.37
N ARG A 357 1.85 27.61 -42.74
CA ARG A 357 0.74 26.89 -42.10
C ARG A 357 1.22 25.67 -41.31
N ALA A 358 2.19 25.87 -40.43
CA ALA A 358 2.61 24.87 -39.47
C ALA A 358 2.57 25.44 -38.05
N LEU A 359 2.13 24.62 -37.09
CA LEU A 359 2.08 24.94 -35.67
C LEU A 359 2.69 23.79 -34.88
N TRP A 360 3.67 24.11 -34.02
CA TRP A 360 4.11 23.18 -32.98
C TRP A 360 3.35 23.45 -31.69
N ARG A 361 2.50 22.51 -31.27
CA ARG A 361 1.97 22.45 -29.92
C ARG A 361 3.01 21.77 -29.03
N ALA A 362 3.53 22.52 -28.06
CA ALA A 362 4.45 22.01 -27.06
C ALA A 362 3.71 21.81 -25.72
N PRO A 363 3.26 20.57 -25.41
CA PRO A 363 2.78 20.26 -24.07
C PRO A 363 3.89 20.54 -23.06
N GLU A 364 3.54 21.06 -21.89
CA GLU A 364 4.50 21.34 -20.81
C GLU A 364 5.65 22.26 -21.27
N PHE A 365 5.31 23.35 -21.97
CA PHE A 365 6.29 24.28 -22.58
C PHE A 365 7.44 24.68 -21.65
N PHE A 366 7.17 24.87 -20.36
CA PHE A 366 8.18 25.25 -19.36
C PHE A 366 9.36 24.28 -19.30
N ASP A 367 9.12 22.99 -19.53
CA ASP A 367 10.17 21.96 -19.49
C ASP A 367 11.23 22.13 -20.58
N LEU A 368 10.90 22.81 -21.69
CA LEU A 368 11.86 23.12 -22.75
C LEU A 368 13.04 23.96 -22.25
N LEU A 369 12.85 24.72 -21.16
CA LEU A 369 13.90 25.57 -20.59
C LEU A 369 15.07 24.75 -20.05
N ALA A 370 14.80 23.61 -19.41
CA ALA A 370 15.81 22.81 -18.70
C ALA A 370 16.09 21.46 -19.37
N LYS A 371 15.10 20.84 -20.01
CA LYS A 371 15.29 19.53 -20.66
C LYS A 371 16.20 19.68 -21.87
N GLY A 372 17.23 18.81 -21.93
CA GLY A 372 18.33 18.91 -22.89
C GLY A 372 19.62 19.50 -22.31
N ALA A 373 19.56 20.12 -21.12
CA ALA A 373 20.75 20.62 -20.42
C ALA A 373 21.53 19.49 -19.73
N HIS A 374 22.86 19.66 -19.64
CA HIS A 374 23.78 18.71 -19.02
C HIS A 374 25.00 19.41 -18.42
N SER A 375 25.79 18.72 -17.59
CA SER A 375 26.85 19.31 -16.77
C SER A 375 27.91 20.12 -17.54
N ARG A 376 28.03 19.95 -18.86
CA ARG A 376 28.98 20.68 -19.73
C ARG A 376 28.35 21.82 -20.54
N ASP A 377 27.03 21.84 -20.70
CA ASP A 377 26.31 22.88 -21.44
C ASP A 377 24.92 23.06 -20.81
N PRO A 378 24.64 24.21 -20.18
CA PRO A 378 23.39 24.47 -19.48
C PRO A 378 22.21 24.81 -20.41
N ARG A 379 22.44 24.82 -21.74
CA ARG A 379 21.39 25.17 -22.72
C ARG A 379 20.34 24.05 -22.83
N GLY A 380 19.08 24.44 -22.69
CA GLY A 380 17.93 23.54 -22.88
C GLY A 380 17.45 23.50 -24.33
N LEU A 381 16.43 22.67 -24.61
CA LEU A 381 15.82 22.57 -25.95
C LEU A 381 15.23 23.90 -26.43
N LEU A 382 14.74 24.74 -25.51
CA LEU A 382 14.26 26.09 -25.81
C LEU A 382 15.34 26.95 -26.49
N ASP A 383 16.60 26.85 -26.02
CA ASP A 383 17.72 27.60 -26.58
C ASP A 383 18.07 27.18 -28.01
N LEU A 384 17.76 25.93 -28.39
CA LEU A 384 17.98 25.41 -29.74
C LEU A 384 16.93 25.91 -30.74
N VAL A 385 15.71 26.18 -30.27
CA VAL A 385 14.57 26.56 -31.14
C VAL A 385 14.30 28.07 -31.14
N LEU A 386 14.78 28.80 -30.13
CA LEU A 386 14.65 30.27 -30.05
C LEU A 386 15.13 30.99 -31.34
N PRO A 387 16.28 30.67 -31.94
CA PRO A 387 16.73 31.36 -33.17
C PRO A 387 15.76 31.23 -34.36
N THR A 388 15.00 30.15 -34.45
CA THR A 388 13.97 29.94 -35.49
C THR A 388 12.68 30.69 -35.17
N ILE A 389 12.35 30.83 -33.88
CA ILE A 389 11.22 31.65 -33.41
C ILE A 389 11.51 33.14 -33.65
N GLU A 390 12.72 33.60 -33.32
CA GLU A 390 13.16 35.00 -33.52
C GLU A 390 13.09 35.42 -34.99
N ARG A 391 13.35 34.49 -35.91
CA ARG A 391 13.24 34.68 -37.36
C ARG A 391 11.81 34.57 -37.91
N GLY A 392 10.83 34.22 -37.08
CA GLY A 392 9.43 34.01 -37.50
C GLY A 392 9.21 32.75 -38.36
N GLN A 393 10.16 31.83 -38.34
CA GLN A 393 10.14 30.57 -39.11
C GLN A 393 9.42 29.44 -38.36
N LEU A 394 9.25 29.58 -37.04
CA LEU A 394 8.58 28.61 -36.19
C LEU A 394 7.42 29.27 -35.44
N ARG A 395 6.23 28.69 -35.55
CA ARG A 395 5.05 29.04 -34.74
C ARG A 395 4.86 27.97 -33.69
N LEU A 396 4.86 28.39 -32.44
CA LEU A 396 4.71 27.51 -31.29
C LEU A 396 3.52 27.96 -30.43
N ILE A 397 2.75 27.02 -29.90
CA ILE A 397 1.81 27.26 -28.81
C ILE A 397 2.19 26.43 -27.58
N GLY A 398 2.24 27.09 -26.42
CA GLY A 398 2.60 26.47 -25.16
C GLY A 398 1.67 26.90 -24.03
N GLU A 399 1.47 26.03 -23.04
CA GLU A 399 0.72 26.32 -21.83
C GLU A 399 1.67 26.50 -20.65
N VAL A 400 1.50 27.56 -19.85
CA VAL A 400 2.31 27.84 -18.66
C VAL A 400 1.46 28.39 -17.51
N THR A 401 1.94 28.23 -16.28
CA THR A 401 1.36 28.93 -15.11
C THR A 401 1.96 30.33 -14.96
N PRO A 402 1.31 31.26 -14.24
CA PRO A 402 1.86 32.59 -13.96
C PRO A 402 3.24 32.54 -13.28
N ARG A 403 3.43 31.57 -12.37
CA ARG A 403 4.72 31.32 -11.73
C ARG A 403 5.79 30.87 -12.74
N GLN A 404 5.48 29.86 -13.55
CA GLN A 404 6.38 29.36 -14.59
C GLN A 404 6.76 30.47 -15.57
N LEU A 405 5.81 31.32 -15.95
CA LEU A 405 6.09 32.48 -16.79
C LEU A 405 7.09 33.44 -16.13
N ALA A 406 6.94 33.75 -14.83
CA ALA A 406 7.87 34.61 -14.12
C ALA A 406 9.29 34.04 -14.12
N GLU A 407 9.45 32.75 -13.80
CA GLU A 407 10.73 32.04 -13.82
C GLU A 407 11.34 32.03 -15.23
N LEU A 408 10.51 31.75 -16.24
CA LEU A 408 10.88 31.73 -17.65
C LEU A 408 11.38 33.09 -18.15
N LEU A 409 10.71 34.19 -17.80
CA LEU A 409 11.08 35.55 -18.19
C LEU A 409 12.38 36.02 -17.51
N VAL A 410 12.64 35.56 -16.29
CA VAL A 410 13.93 35.81 -15.60
C VAL A 410 15.05 35.07 -16.32
N ALA A 411 14.83 33.80 -16.67
CA ALA A 411 15.85 32.99 -17.32
C ALA A 411 16.11 33.42 -18.78
N ARG A 412 15.07 33.80 -19.53
CA ARG A 412 15.13 34.17 -20.96
C ARG A 412 14.22 35.36 -21.27
N PRO A 413 14.71 36.60 -21.07
CA PRO A 413 13.93 37.82 -21.33
C PRO A 413 13.42 37.98 -22.77
N VAL A 414 14.11 37.38 -23.74
CA VAL A 414 13.75 37.39 -25.17
C VAL A 414 12.33 36.88 -25.45
N ILE A 415 11.81 35.99 -24.61
CA ILE A 415 10.46 35.42 -24.75
C ILE A 415 9.40 36.53 -24.74
N LYS A 416 9.58 37.60 -23.96
CA LYS A 416 8.64 38.72 -23.89
C LYS A 416 8.43 39.43 -25.23
N HIS A 417 9.40 39.34 -26.14
CA HIS A 417 9.39 40.03 -27.42
C HIS A 417 8.93 39.14 -28.59
N HIS A 418 9.07 37.82 -28.45
CA HIS A 418 8.79 36.87 -29.53
C HIS A 418 7.56 35.99 -29.26
N PHE A 419 7.02 36.02 -28.05
CA PHE A 419 5.77 35.35 -27.69
C PHE A 419 4.67 36.34 -27.33
N GLU A 420 3.48 36.12 -27.87
CA GLU A 420 2.27 36.74 -27.37
C GLU A 420 1.80 36.03 -26.10
N LEU A 421 1.46 36.79 -25.05
CA LEU A 421 1.04 36.24 -23.77
C LEU A 421 -0.49 36.36 -23.66
N LEU A 422 -1.19 35.23 -23.72
CA LEU A 422 -2.63 35.16 -23.54
C LEU A 422 -2.95 34.71 -22.11
N GLN A 423 -3.49 35.62 -21.28
CA GLN A 423 -3.83 35.31 -19.89
C GLN A 423 -5.27 34.80 -19.74
N LEU A 424 -5.44 33.64 -19.09
CA LEU A 424 -6.71 33.13 -18.61
C LEU A 424 -6.78 33.23 -17.09
N ALA A 425 -7.75 34.03 -16.63
CA ALA A 425 -8.12 34.11 -15.23
C ALA A 425 -9.13 33.01 -14.85
N PRO A 426 -9.15 32.56 -13.58
CA PRO A 426 -10.26 31.75 -13.06
C PRO A 426 -11.60 32.46 -13.25
N LEU A 427 -12.66 31.68 -13.50
CA LEU A 427 -14.01 32.22 -13.63
C LEU A 427 -14.60 32.63 -12.28
N ASP A 428 -15.41 33.69 -12.31
CA ASP A 428 -16.21 34.10 -11.16
C ASP A 428 -17.29 33.05 -10.85
N PRO A 429 -17.64 32.86 -9.55
CA PRO A 429 -18.68 31.90 -9.15
C PRO A 429 -20.03 32.09 -9.87
N ALA A 430 -20.38 33.34 -10.22
CA ALA A 430 -21.62 33.66 -10.93
C ALA A 430 -21.66 33.08 -12.36
N ALA A 431 -20.49 32.87 -13.00
CA ALA A 431 -20.39 32.31 -14.34
C ALA A 431 -20.44 30.76 -14.35
N LEU A 432 -20.41 30.09 -13.19
CA LEU A 432 -20.35 28.63 -13.11
C LEU A 432 -21.69 27.95 -13.35
N ALA A 433 -22.78 28.53 -12.86
CA ALA A 433 -24.12 27.98 -13.02
C ALA A 433 -24.50 27.69 -14.50
N PRO A 434 -24.33 28.64 -15.46
CA PRO A 434 -24.63 28.35 -16.85
C PRO A 434 -23.71 27.30 -17.47
N ILE A 435 -22.44 27.23 -17.04
CA ILE A 435 -21.48 26.22 -17.52
C ILE A 435 -21.88 24.82 -17.03
N ALA A 436 -22.27 24.69 -15.77
CA ALA A 436 -22.74 23.43 -15.19
C ALA A 436 -24.05 22.96 -15.84
N GLY A 437 -24.97 23.89 -16.12
CA GLY A 437 -26.22 23.60 -16.83
C GLY A 437 -25.96 23.12 -18.27
N GLU A 438 -25.04 23.78 -18.98
CA GLU A 438 -24.65 23.36 -20.32
C GLU A 438 -23.96 21.98 -20.33
N TRP A 439 -23.09 21.71 -19.35
CA TRP A 439 -22.50 20.39 -19.16
C TRP A 439 -23.56 19.31 -19.02
N ALA A 440 -24.54 19.52 -18.12
CA ALA A 440 -25.61 18.56 -17.87
C ALA A 440 -26.48 18.34 -19.11
N ARG A 441 -26.77 19.41 -19.88
CA ARG A 441 -27.51 19.35 -21.15
C ARG A 441 -26.79 18.50 -22.20
N LEU A 442 -25.49 18.70 -22.38
CA LEU A 442 -24.68 17.96 -23.35
C LEU A 442 -24.57 16.47 -23.00
N GLU A 443 -24.32 16.15 -21.73
CA GLU A 443 -24.28 14.77 -21.26
C GLU A 443 -25.65 14.08 -21.33
N ALA A 444 -26.73 14.82 -21.03
CA ALA A 444 -28.09 14.29 -21.15
C ALA A 444 -28.45 13.95 -22.61
N ALA A 445 -28.06 14.79 -23.56
CA ALA A 445 -28.23 14.53 -24.98
C ALA A 445 -27.42 13.30 -25.44
N ARG A 446 -26.20 13.12 -24.92
CA ARG A 446 -25.33 11.98 -25.24
C ARG A 446 -25.87 10.66 -24.70
N LEU A 447 -26.44 10.68 -23.49
CA LEU A 447 -26.92 9.49 -22.79
C LEU A 447 -28.41 9.19 -23.05
N GLY A 448 -29.17 10.15 -23.60
CA GLY A 448 -30.62 10.06 -23.81
C GLY A 448 -31.42 10.05 -22.51
N ARG A 449 -30.85 10.56 -21.40
CA ARG A 449 -31.44 10.57 -20.05
C ARG A 449 -31.00 11.80 -19.29
N GLU A 450 -31.82 12.25 -18.34
CA GLU A 450 -31.48 13.37 -17.46
C GLU A 450 -30.26 13.04 -16.59
N VAL A 451 -29.33 13.99 -16.47
CA VAL A 451 -28.04 13.79 -15.78
C VAL A 451 -28.04 14.42 -14.40
N ALA A 452 -28.49 15.66 -14.24
CA ALA A 452 -28.53 16.37 -12.96
C ALA A 452 -29.51 17.55 -13.03
N ASP A 453 -30.16 17.87 -11.92
CA ASP A 453 -31.00 19.06 -11.78
C ASP A 453 -30.19 20.29 -11.33
N GLU A 454 -30.79 21.49 -11.42
CA GLU A 454 -30.11 22.75 -11.07
C GLU A 454 -29.64 22.80 -9.61
N ARG A 455 -30.41 22.18 -8.70
CA ARG A 455 -30.06 22.10 -7.28
C ARG A 455 -28.81 21.27 -7.04
N THR A 456 -28.72 20.10 -7.67
CA THR A 456 -27.55 19.21 -7.58
C THR A 456 -26.32 19.87 -8.19
N LEU A 457 -26.46 20.59 -9.32
CA LEU A 457 -25.36 21.34 -9.91
C LEU A 457 -24.83 22.45 -8.99
N ALA A 458 -25.71 23.20 -8.33
CA ALA A 458 -25.33 24.21 -7.35
C ALA A 458 -24.64 23.58 -6.12
N GLU A 459 -25.12 22.43 -5.66
CA GLU A 459 -24.50 21.67 -4.59
C GLU A 459 -23.11 21.15 -4.97
N ALA A 460 -22.93 20.65 -6.19
CA ALA A 460 -21.63 20.24 -6.72
C ALA A 460 -20.63 21.41 -6.75
N ALA A 461 -21.06 22.61 -7.17
CA ALA A 461 -20.20 23.80 -7.14
C ALA A 461 -19.74 24.16 -5.73
N ARG A 462 -20.64 24.10 -4.75
CA ARG A 462 -20.31 24.33 -3.33
C ARG A 462 -19.32 23.29 -2.79
N MET A 463 -19.61 22.00 -3.00
CA MET A 463 -18.75 20.90 -2.55
C MET A 463 -17.37 20.96 -3.23
N ALA A 464 -17.32 21.23 -4.53
CA ALA A 464 -16.07 21.33 -5.27
C ALA A 464 -15.19 22.47 -4.70
N ALA A 465 -15.78 23.63 -4.40
CA ALA A 465 -15.08 24.75 -3.79
C ALA A 465 -14.56 24.46 -2.37
N GLN A 466 -15.35 23.73 -1.57
CA GLN A 466 -15.01 23.40 -0.20
C GLN A 466 -13.92 22.32 -0.10
N TYR A 467 -14.03 21.24 -0.88
CA TYR A 467 -13.15 20.08 -0.76
C TYR A 467 -11.99 20.07 -1.76
N PHE A 468 -12.03 20.84 -2.86
CA PHE A 468 -10.94 20.85 -3.85
C PHE A 468 -10.36 22.25 -4.17
N PRO A 469 -10.08 23.12 -3.18
CA PRO A 469 -9.56 24.47 -3.37
C PRO A 469 -8.17 24.56 -4.04
N GLU A 470 -7.45 23.44 -4.19
CA GLU A 470 -6.19 23.34 -4.95
C GLU A 470 -6.37 23.52 -6.46
N GLN A 471 -7.61 23.41 -6.95
CA GLN A 471 -7.96 23.59 -8.36
C GLN A 471 -8.69 24.91 -8.61
N GLN A 472 -8.61 25.39 -9.84
CA GLN A 472 -9.33 26.58 -10.27
C GLN A 472 -10.56 26.24 -11.12
N GLU A 473 -11.45 27.22 -11.18
CA GLU A 473 -12.67 27.17 -11.96
C GLU A 473 -12.43 27.48 -13.45
N PRO A 474 -13.18 26.85 -14.38
CA PRO A 474 -14.31 25.94 -14.16
C PRO A 474 -13.93 24.46 -13.98
N GLY A 475 -12.65 24.12 -14.15
CA GLY A 475 -12.19 22.73 -14.17
C GLY A 475 -12.46 21.98 -12.87
N ARG A 476 -12.38 22.66 -11.72
CA ARG A 476 -12.68 22.10 -10.40
C ARG A 476 -14.10 21.52 -10.33
N LEU A 477 -15.11 22.30 -10.71
CA LEU A 477 -16.50 21.87 -10.76
C LEU A 477 -16.73 20.76 -11.78
N LEU A 478 -16.32 20.97 -13.02
CA LEU A 478 -16.55 20.01 -14.11
C LEU A 478 -15.89 18.65 -13.84
N ARG A 479 -14.74 18.63 -13.17
CA ARG A 479 -14.08 17.39 -12.76
C ARG A 479 -14.91 16.63 -11.73
N LEU A 480 -15.47 17.31 -10.71
CA LEU A 480 -16.34 16.65 -9.73
C LEU A 480 -17.59 16.06 -10.40
N LEU A 481 -18.23 16.82 -11.30
CA LEU A 481 -19.41 16.37 -12.04
C LEU A 481 -19.10 15.19 -12.96
N GLY A 482 -17.98 15.22 -13.67
CA GLY A 482 -17.53 14.12 -14.52
C GLY A 482 -17.21 12.85 -13.72
N ASP A 483 -16.49 12.97 -12.61
CA ASP A 483 -16.19 11.86 -11.69
C ASP A 483 -17.50 11.26 -11.13
N ALA A 484 -18.46 12.11 -10.74
CA ALA A 484 -19.74 11.68 -10.20
C ALA A 484 -20.62 10.96 -11.25
N LEU A 485 -20.65 11.48 -12.48
CA LEU A 485 -21.33 10.85 -13.61
C LEU A 485 -20.73 9.48 -13.92
N GLN A 486 -19.41 9.37 -14.00
CA GLN A 486 -18.75 8.10 -14.26
C GLN A 486 -19.04 7.08 -13.14
N GLY A 487 -18.99 7.52 -11.88
CA GLY A 487 -19.34 6.70 -10.73
C GLY A 487 -20.81 6.21 -10.77
N ALA A 488 -21.74 7.08 -11.17
CA ALA A 488 -23.14 6.73 -11.35
C ALA A 488 -23.38 5.73 -12.49
N LEU A 489 -22.69 5.90 -13.62
CA LEU A 489 -22.78 5.02 -14.79
C LEU A 489 -22.21 3.61 -14.51
N ASN A 490 -21.22 3.50 -13.62
CA ASN A 490 -20.63 2.23 -13.24
C ASN A 490 -21.53 1.37 -12.34
N GLN A 491 -22.63 1.93 -11.79
CA GLN A 491 -23.59 1.19 -10.98
C GLN A 491 -24.58 0.40 -11.86
N GLN A 492 -25.12 -0.71 -11.33
CA GLN A 492 -26.10 -1.54 -12.03
C GLN A 492 -27.40 -1.66 -11.20
N PRO A 493 -28.52 -1.03 -11.63
CA PRO A 493 -28.64 -0.13 -12.78
C PRO A 493 -27.92 1.23 -12.55
N PRO A 494 -27.63 2.00 -13.61
CA PRO A 494 -27.02 3.32 -13.49
C PRO A 494 -27.84 4.27 -12.61
N ALA A 495 -27.18 4.92 -11.64
CA ALA A 495 -27.81 5.81 -10.67
C ALA A 495 -27.93 7.25 -11.23
N LEU A 496 -28.85 7.45 -12.17
CA LEU A 496 -29.17 8.76 -12.75
C LEU A 496 -30.65 9.15 -12.53
N PRO A 497 -30.96 10.45 -12.34
CA PRO A 497 -30.03 11.59 -12.33
C PRO A 497 -29.13 11.61 -11.08
N LEU A 498 -28.01 12.32 -11.18
CA LEU A 498 -27.13 12.59 -10.05
C LEU A 498 -27.89 13.30 -8.94
N ASP A 499 -27.62 12.92 -7.71
CA ASP A 499 -28.16 13.52 -6.49
C ASP A 499 -27.04 13.89 -5.51
N GLY A 500 -27.42 14.52 -4.39
CA GLY A 500 -26.47 14.90 -3.35
C GLY A 500 -25.72 13.70 -2.74
N GLU A 501 -26.32 12.51 -2.69
CA GLU A 501 -25.67 11.31 -2.15
C GLU A 501 -24.55 10.82 -3.07
N ARG A 502 -24.75 10.81 -4.38
CA ARG A 502 -23.70 10.47 -5.34
C ARG A 502 -22.59 11.52 -5.37
N LEU A 503 -22.91 12.80 -5.20
CA LEU A 503 -21.90 13.85 -5.06
C LEU A 503 -21.04 13.63 -3.81
N LEU A 504 -21.67 13.39 -2.64
CA LEU A 504 -20.98 13.09 -1.39
C LEU A 504 -20.10 11.84 -1.50
N ALA A 505 -20.62 10.76 -2.10
CA ALA A 505 -19.85 9.55 -2.37
C ALA A 505 -18.62 9.84 -3.24
N THR A 506 -18.76 10.66 -4.27
CA THR A 506 -17.65 11.04 -5.15
C THR A 506 -16.61 11.89 -4.41
N VAL A 507 -17.06 12.82 -3.56
CA VAL A 507 -16.16 13.60 -2.69
C VAL A 507 -15.41 12.68 -1.73
N ALA A 508 -16.10 11.74 -1.08
CA ALA A 508 -15.49 10.77 -0.17
C ALA A 508 -14.48 9.84 -0.89
N GLU A 509 -14.81 9.31 -2.07
CA GLU A 509 -13.91 8.47 -2.89
C GLU A 509 -12.63 9.23 -3.27
N ARG A 510 -12.76 10.51 -3.66
CA ARG A 510 -11.63 11.34 -4.13
C ARG A 510 -10.79 11.87 -2.98
N SER A 511 -11.44 12.39 -1.94
CA SER A 511 -10.76 12.89 -0.72
C SER A 511 -10.23 11.74 0.14
N GLY A 512 -10.81 10.55 0.05
CA GLY A 512 -10.54 9.44 0.96
C GLY A 512 -11.16 9.59 2.35
N LEU A 513 -11.82 10.72 2.65
CA LEU A 513 -12.44 10.96 3.95
C LEU A 513 -13.69 10.07 4.11
N PRO A 514 -14.03 9.66 5.35
CA PRO A 514 -15.21 8.84 5.60
C PRO A 514 -16.47 9.65 5.29
N LEU A 515 -17.50 8.98 4.76
CA LEU A 515 -18.78 9.62 4.46
C LEU A 515 -19.37 10.38 5.66
N ASP A 516 -19.25 9.81 6.86
CA ASP A 516 -19.73 10.43 8.10
C ASP A 516 -19.07 11.79 8.41
N ILE A 517 -17.86 12.04 7.87
CA ILE A 517 -17.15 13.32 8.01
C ILE A 517 -17.56 14.29 6.89
N VAL A 518 -17.74 13.79 5.67
CA VAL A 518 -18.08 14.61 4.51
C VAL A 518 -19.57 15.01 4.50
N ASP A 519 -20.47 14.17 5.00
CA ASP A 519 -21.92 14.40 4.96
C ASP A 519 -22.38 15.34 6.10
N ASP A 520 -22.68 16.59 5.77
CA ASP A 520 -23.17 17.62 6.71
C ASP A 520 -24.52 17.29 7.35
N ARG A 521 -25.28 16.32 6.81
CA ARG A 521 -26.59 15.95 7.32
C ARG A 521 -26.51 14.97 8.50
N GLN A 522 -25.37 14.31 8.67
CA GLN A 522 -25.17 13.28 9.69
C GLN A 522 -24.40 13.82 10.90
N SER A 523 -24.85 13.47 12.10
CA SER A 523 -24.13 13.76 13.33
C SER A 523 -22.97 12.80 13.52
N LEU A 524 -21.81 13.32 13.93
CA LEU A 524 -20.64 12.50 14.26
C LEU A 524 -20.68 12.09 15.75
N ASP A 525 -20.65 10.79 16.02
CA ASP A 525 -20.57 10.27 17.39
C ASP A 525 -19.13 10.33 17.92
N LEU A 526 -18.81 11.43 18.62
CA LEU A 526 -17.50 11.65 19.20
C LEU A 526 -17.12 10.63 20.29
N GLU A 527 -18.09 10.03 20.98
CA GLU A 527 -17.81 9.04 22.03
C GLU A 527 -17.40 7.70 21.42
N ARG A 528 -18.05 7.30 20.30
CA ARG A 528 -17.60 6.16 19.49
C ARG A 528 -16.19 6.37 18.95
N LEU A 529 -15.87 7.57 18.45
CA LEU A 529 -14.53 7.90 17.96
C LEU A 529 -13.49 7.89 19.09
N ARG A 530 -13.82 8.45 20.25
CA ARG A 530 -12.98 8.38 21.46
C ARG A 530 -12.71 6.93 21.86
N GLY A 531 -13.73 6.07 21.82
CA GLY A 531 -13.61 4.63 22.06
C GLY A 531 -12.64 3.96 21.09
N PHE A 532 -12.69 4.29 19.80
CA PHE A 532 -11.74 3.79 18.79
C PHE A 532 -10.28 4.15 19.15
N PHE A 533 -10.00 5.40 19.52
CA PHE A 533 -8.65 5.81 19.91
C PHE A 533 -8.19 5.15 21.21
N ARG A 534 -9.04 5.10 22.24
CA ARG A 534 -8.73 4.47 23.55
C ARG A 534 -8.44 2.98 23.43
N GLN A 535 -9.12 2.29 22.51
CA GLN A 535 -8.79 0.89 22.22
C GLN A 535 -7.36 0.73 21.70
N ARG A 536 -6.73 1.76 21.13
CA ARG A 536 -5.37 1.71 20.56
C ARG A 536 -4.30 2.35 21.45
N VAL A 537 -4.57 3.52 21.98
CA VAL A 537 -3.65 4.35 22.76
C VAL A 537 -4.23 4.55 24.17
N LEU A 538 -3.50 4.10 25.19
CA LEU A 538 -3.93 4.14 26.59
C LEU A 538 -3.24 5.27 27.35
N GLY A 539 -3.98 5.96 28.22
CA GLY A 539 -3.46 6.99 29.13
C GLY A 539 -3.10 8.33 28.49
N GLN A 540 -3.57 8.61 27.27
CA GLN A 540 -3.25 9.83 26.51
C GLN A 540 -4.51 10.60 26.10
N ASP A 541 -5.47 10.80 27.02
CA ASP A 541 -6.76 11.43 26.71
C ASP A 541 -6.63 12.85 26.15
N GLU A 542 -5.71 13.68 26.66
CA GLU A 542 -5.48 15.04 26.13
C GLU A 542 -5.09 15.03 24.64
N ALA A 543 -4.33 14.02 24.21
CA ALA A 543 -3.93 13.85 22.82
C ALA A 543 -5.09 13.40 21.93
N VAL A 544 -5.93 12.52 22.46
CA VAL A 544 -7.14 12.04 21.77
C VAL A 544 -8.14 13.17 21.60
N ASP A 545 -8.43 13.91 22.66
CA ASP A 545 -9.39 15.02 22.64
C ASP A 545 -8.93 16.14 21.69
N ALA A 546 -7.63 16.48 21.66
CA ALA A 546 -7.10 17.46 20.70
C ALA A 546 -7.32 17.08 19.23
N LEU A 547 -7.27 15.78 18.90
CA LEU A 547 -7.57 15.29 17.55
C LEU A 547 -9.07 15.26 17.28
N LEU A 548 -9.89 14.86 18.26
CA LEU A 548 -11.35 14.84 18.14
C LEU A 548 -11.91 16.24 17.92
N ASP A 549 -11.42 17.24 18.65
CA ASP A 549 -11.77 18.65 18.45
C ASP A 549 -11.49 19.08 17.02
N ARG A 550 -10.36 18.62 16.45
CA ARG A 550 -10.00 18.97 15.08
C ARG A 550 -10.87 18.28 14.03
N ILE A 551 -11.21 17.01 14.25
CA ILE A 551 -12.17 16.29 13.40
C ILE A 551 -13.55 16.96 13.46
N ALA A 552 -13.97 17.43 14.63
CA ALA A 552 -15.23 18.17 14.79
C ALA A 552 -15.21 19.51 14.03
N LEU A 553 -14.10 20.26 14.07
CA LEU A 553 -13.94 21.48 13.28
C LEU A 553 -13.96 21.19 11.77
N LEU A 554 -13.33 20.10 11.32
CA LEU A 554 -13.36 19.65 9.93
C LEU A 554 -14.79 19.31 9.49
N LYS A 555 -15.50 18.51 10.29
CA LYS A 555 -16.91 18.12 10.07
C LYS A 555 -17.82 19.34 9.97
N ALA A 556 -17.58 20.36 10.80
CA ALA A 556 -18.36 21.59 10.84
C ALA A 556 -17.96 22.61 9.75
N GLY A 557 -16.91 22.34 8.97
CA GLY A 557 -16.40 23.27 7.96
C GLY A 557 -15.82 24.58 8.54
N LEU A 558 -15.34 24.55 9.79
CA LEU A 558 -14.85 25.73 10.53
C LEU A 558 -13.32 25.90 10.48
N ILE A 559 -12.65 25.20 9.56
CA ILE A 559 -11.19 25.25 9.40
C ILE A 559 -10.81 26.38 8.45
N ASP A 560 -9.67 27.03 8.72
CA ASP A 560 -9.08 28.01 7.82
C ASP A 560 -8.63 27.35 6.50
N SER A 561 -9.32 27.68 5.41
CA SER A 561 -9.04 27.17 4.06
C SER A 561 -7.67 27.57 3.49
N ALA A 562 -6.90 28.44 4.15
CA ALA A 562 -5.55 28.81 3.73
C ALA A 562 -4.45 27.96 4.40
N ARG A 563 -4.76 27.22 5.46
CA ARG A 563 -3.79 26.50 6.30
C ARG A 563 -4.04 24.99 6.26
N PRO A 564 -3.08 24.14 6.70
CA PRO A 564 -3.35 22.72 6.87
C PRO A 564 -4.51 22.47 7.84
N ILE A 565 -5.21 21.34 7.70
CA ILE A 565 -6.36 20.97 8.55
C ILE A 565 -5.99 21.12 10.02
N GLY A 566 -4.84 20.59 10.41
CA GLY A 566 -4.28 20.85 11.73
C GLY A 566 -2.79 20.53 11.80
N VAL A 567 -2.05 21.32 12.57
CA VAL A 567 -0.62 21.13 12.82
C VAL A 567 -0.38 20.87 14.32
N PHE A 568 0.01 19.65 14.65
CA PHE A 568 0.19 19.17 16.02
C PHE A 568 1.64 18.85 16.34
N LEU A 569 2.11 19.21 17.53
CA LEU A 569 3.36 18.71 18.08
C LEU A 569 3.09 17.79 19.27
N PHE A 570 3.39 16.51 19.10
CA PHE A 570 3.33 15.48 20.13
C PHE A 570 4.69 15.36 20.80
N ALA A 571 4.81 15.86 22.03
CA ALA A 571 6.06 15.85 22.78
C ALA A 571 5.97 14.95 24.01
N GLY A 572 7.01 14.15 24.28
CA GLY A 572 7.06 13.31 25.48
C GLY A 572 8.07 12.16 25.37
N PRO A 573 8.14 11.26 26.36
CA PRO A 573 9.08 10.14 26.38
C PRO A 573 8.92 9.18 25.19
N THR A 574 9.95 8.35 24.95
CA THR A 574 9.87 7.33 23.89
C THR A 574 8.87 6.24 24.28
N GLY A 575 8.11 5.73 23.32
CA GLY A 575 7.22 4.58 23.54
C GLY A 575 5.91 4.87 24.30
N THR A 576 5.49 6.13 24.42
CA THR A 576 4.22 6.55 25.05
C THR A 576 3.00 6.55 24.12
N GLY A 577 3.18 6.32 22.80
CA GLY A 577 2.07 6.18 21.84
C GLY A 577 1.95 7.28 20.79
N LYS A 578 2.85 8.27 20.73
CA LYS A 578 2.83 9.38 19.74
C LYS A 578 2.59 8.93 18.29
N THR A 579 3.45 8.04 17.78
CA THR A 579 3.36 7.48 16.42
C THR A 579 2.12 6.58 16.25
N GLU A 580 1.69 5.89 17.31
CA GLU A 580 0.52 5.00 17.25
C GLU A 580 -0.78 5.81 17.14
N LEU A 581 -0.86 6.97 17.78
CA LEU A 581 -2.00 7.88 17.67
C LEU A 581 -2.15 8.45 16.25
N ALA A 582 -1.04 8.86 15.63
CA ALA A 582 -1.03 9.31 14.23
C ALA A 582 -1.49 8.22 13.26
N LYS A 583 -1.06 6.96 13.49
CA LYS A 583 -1.54 5.80 12.72
C LYS A 583 -3.03 5.55 12.92
N ALA A 584 -3.51 5.62 14.17
CA ALA A 584 -4.93 5.48 14.46
C ALA A 584 -5.75 6.55 13.75
N LEU A 585 -5.27 7.80 13.68
CA LEU A 585 -5.93 8.86 12.94
C LEU A 585 -5.98 8.58 11.44
N GLY A 586 -4.87 8.14 10.84
CA GLY A 586 -4.83 7.76 9.43
C GLY A 586 -5.82 6.64 9.10
N GLU A 587 -5.85 5.59 9.92
CA GLU A 587 -6.79 4.48 9.75
C GLU A 587 -8.25 4.91 9.93
N LEU A 588 -8.53 5.79 10.90
CA LEU A 588 -9.88 6.30 11.12
C LEU A 588 -10.39 7.12 9.94
N LEU A 589 -9.55 8.03 9.42
CA LEU A 589 -9.95 8.97 8.36
C LEU A 589 -9.93 8.34 6.98
N PHE A 590 -9.04 7.38 6.72
CA PHE A 590 -8.80 6.91 5.35
C PHE A 590 -8.99 5.40 5.17
N GLY A 591 -9.19 4.65 6.25
CA GLY A 591 -9.34 3.20 6.23
C GLY A 591 -8.08 2.41 5.84
N SER A 592 -6.99 3.09 5.46
CA SER A 592 -5.72 2.46 5.05
C SER A 592 -4.49 3.26 5.50
N ASP A 593 -3.37 2.57 5.67
CA ASP A 593 -2.07 3.18 6.01
C ASP A 593 -1.44 3.96 4.82
N GLU A 594 -1.99 3.85 3.60
CA GLU A 594 -1.40 4.45 2.39
C GLU A 594 -1.42 5.98 2.44
N ARG A 595 -2.45 6.56 3.05
CA ARG A 595 -2.62 8.01 3.23
C ARG A 595 -1.95 8.54 4.51
N LEU A 596 -1.18 7.71 5.21
CA LEU A 596 -0.25 8.13 6.26
C LEU A 596 1.16 8.31 5.66
N LEU A 597 1.52 9.57 5.39
CA LEU A 597 2.85 9.92 4.89
C LEU A 597 3.82 10.06 6.07
N ARG A 598 4.49 8.96 6.42
CA ARG A 598 5.50 8.95 7.49
C ARG A 598 6.90 9.29 6.96
N LEU A 599 7.55 10.23 7.63
CA LEU A 599 8.93 10.65 7.38
C LEU A 599 9.73 10.60 8.70
N ASP A 600 10.88 9.92 8.69
CA ASP A 600 11.81 9.94 9.84
C ASP A 600 12.77 11.12 9.69
N MET A 601 12.64 12.10 10.58
CA MET A 601 13.44 13.33 10.53
C MET A 601 14.91 13.10 10.87
N SER A 602 15.26 11.93 11.43
CA SER A 602 16.66 11.51 11.57
C SER A 602 17.35 11.31 10.23
N GLU A 603 16.63 11.04 9.14
CA GLU A 603 17.18 10.94 7.79
C GLU A 603 17.49 12.32 7.18
N PHE A 604 16.97 13.39 7.79
CA PHE A 604 17.04 14.77 7.30
C PHE A 604 18.01 15.66 8.11
N GLN A 605 19.07 15.07 8.66
CA GLN A 605 20.06 15.77 9.50
C GLN A 605 21.02 16.69 8.72
N SER A 606 21.21 16.46 7.42
CA SER A 606 22.13 17.25 6.58
C SER A 606 21.40 18.27 5.72
N GLU A 607 22.09 19.33 5.33
CA GLU A 607 21.53 20.33 4.40
C GLU A 607 21.08 19.69 3.07
N ASP A 608 21.88 18.78 2.52
CA ASP A 608 21.56 18.10 1.25
C ASP A 608 20.34 17.20 1.34
N SER A 609 20.12 16.57 2.50
CA SER A 609 18.97 15.68 2.71
C SER A 609 17.62 16.42 2.69
N ALA A 610 17.60 17.70 3.06
CA ALA A 610 16.40 18.54 2.99
C ALA A 610 15.82 18.62 1.56
N TRP A 611 16.68 18.53 0.54
CA TRP A 611 16.25 18.58 -0.85
C TRP A 611 15.41 17.38 -1.26
N ARG A 612 15.57 16.21 -0.62
CA ARG A 612 14.75 15.01 -0.89
C ARG A 612 13.27 15.19 -0.54
N LEU A 613 12.93 16.17 0.30
CA LEU A 613 11.53 16.54 0.56
C LEU A 613 10.87 17.20 -0.65
N THR A 614 11.68 17.85 -1.49
CA THR A 614 11.22 18.69 -2.60
C THR A 614 11.56 18.14 -3.98
N ALA A 615 12.62 17.35 -4.12
CA ALA A 615 13.12 16.87 -5.40
C ALA A 615 13.11 15.35 -5.42
N ASP A 616 12.61 14.78 -6.53
CA ASP A 616 12.75 13.36 -6.82
C ASP A 616 14.21 13.09 -7.26
N ASP A 617 14.87 12.12 -6.63
CA ASP A 617 16.20 11.66 -7.06
C ASP A 617 16.04 10.99 -8.45
N GLY A 618 16.45 11.71 -9.50
CA GLY A 618 16.03 11.46 -10.88
C GLY A 618 16.31 10.05 -11.43
N GLY A 619 15.33 9.53 -12.18
CA GLY A 619 15.53 8.61 -13.32
C GLY A 619 15.44 7.11 -13.05
N GLY A 620 14.21 6.57 -13.00
CA GLY A 620 13.94 5.13 -13.08
C GLY A 620 12.77 4.70 -12.20
N SER A 621 12.10 3.60 -12.57
CA SER A 621 10.92 2.99 -11.93
C SER A 621 11.08 2.57 -10.43
N GLY A 622 12.05 3.12 -9.70
CA GLY A 622 12.33 2.76 -8.30
C GLY A 622 12.96 3.86 -7.44
N GLY A 623 12.98 5.13 -7.86
CA GLY A 623 13.44 6.24 -7.02
C GLY A 623 12.47 6.56 -5.86
N VAL A 624 13.00 6.90 -4.68
CA VAL A 624 12.18 7.35 -3.54
C VAL A 624 11.55 8.70 -3.90
N ARG A 625 10.22 8.73 -3.93
CA ARG A 625 9.43 9.90 -4.31
C ARG A 625 9.45 10.95 -3.21
N SER A 626 9.62 12.21 -3.59
CA SER A 626 9.61 13.37 -2.69
C SER A 626 8.26 13.58 -1.99
N LEU A 627 8.28 14.29 -0.86
CA LEU A 627 7.07 14.64 -0.12
C LEU A 627 6.14 15.51 -0.99
N THR A 628 6.70 16.46 -1.74
CA THR A 628 5.95 17.31 -2.67
C THR A 628 5.21 16.48 -3.72
N ALA A 629 5.86 15.47 -4.32
CA ALA A 629 5.20 14.57 -5.28
C ALA A 629 4.06 13.76 -4.64
N ARG A 630 4.29 13.18 -3.46
CA ARG A 630 3.29 12.37 -2.74
C ARG A 630 2.06 13.18 -2.34
N ILE A 631 2.25 14.41 -1.86
CA ILE A 631 1.14 15.31 -1.48
C ILE A 631 0.36 15.78 -2.71
N ARG A 632 1.01 16.02 -3.85
CA ARG A 632 0.30 16.39 -5.09
C ARG A 632 -0.63 15.28 -5.58
N GLU A 633 -0.25 14.02 -5.38
CA GLU A 633 -1.09 12.87 -5.73
C GLU A 633 -2.20 12.63 -4.72
N GLN A 634 -1.88 12.81 -3.43
CA GLN A 634 -2.80 12.58 -2.32
C GLN A 634 -2.78 13.76 -1.35
N PRO A 635 -3.49 14.87 -1.68
CA PRO A 635 -3.51 16.07 -0.84
C PRO A 635 -4.14 15.81 0.53
N PHE A 636 -5.15 14.94 0.55
CA PHE A 636 -5.81 14.45 1.75
C PHE A 636 -4.99 13.32 2.38
N SER A 637 -4.22 13.68 3.40
CA SER A 637 -3.30 12.75 4.07
C SER A 637 -3.02 13.15 5.52
N VAL A 638 -2.55 12.20 6.32
CA VAL A 638 -1.89 12.49 7.60
C VAL A 638 -0.38 12.48 7.34
N VAL A 639 0.30 13.60 7.59
CA VAL A 639 1.75 13.73 7.44
C VAL A 639 2.39 13.58 8.81
N LEU A 640 3.13 12.49 9.02
CA LEU A 640 3.81 12.21 10.28
C LEU A 640 5.31 12.51 10.15
N LEU A 641 5.77 13.56 10.83
CA LEU A 641 7.16 13.96 10.92
C LEU A 641 7.73 13.45 12.26
N ASP A 642 8.37 12.28 12.23
CA ASP A 642 8.84 11.59 13.44
C ASP A 642 10.20 12.14 13.88
N GLU A 643 10.39 12.43 15.17
CA GLU A 643 11.63 12.93 15.78
C GLU A 643 12.15 14.26 15.18
N PHE A 644 11.23 15.22 15.00
CA PHE A 644 11.48 16.47 14.27
C PHE A 644 12.63 17.32 14.82
N GLU A 645 12.96 17.21 16.11
CA GLU A 645 14.10 17.90 16.72
C GLU A 645 15.45 17.51 16.10
N LYS A 646 15.54 16.37 15.42
CA LYS A 646 16.77 15.88 14.80
C LYS A 646 16.99 16.43 13.38
N ALA A 647 15.98 17.01 12.76
CA ALA A 647 16.11 17.55 11.41
C ALA A 647 17.05 18.75 11.36
N HIS A 648 17.68 18.96 10.20
CA HIS A 648 18.47 20.16 9.93
C HIS A 648 17.58 21.43 9.99
N PRO A 649 18.08 22.57 10.49
CA PRO A 649 17.30 23.81 10.58
C PRO A 649 16.65 24.26 9.25
N LYS A 650 17.25 23.94 8.11
CA LYS A 650 16.66 24.23 6.79
C LYS A 650 15.32 23.52 6.57
N VAL A 651 15.15 22.33 7.12
CA VAL A 651 13.87 21.59 7.10
C VAL A 651 12.83 22.33 7.92
N TRP A 652 13.22 22.91 9.06
CA TRP A 652 12.32 23.70 9.88
C TRP A 652 11.83 24.93 9.12
N ASP A 653 12.73 25.63 8.43
CA ASP A 653 12.38 26.80 7.61
C ASP A 653 11.40 26.42 6.46
N LEU A 654 11.58 25.25 5.83
CA LEU A 654 10.65 24.75 4.82
C LEU A 654 9.26 24.49 5.40
N PHE A 655 9.18 23.85 6.58
CA PHE A 655 7.90 23.53 7.19
C PHE A 655 7.20 24.75 7.83
N LEU A 656 7.90 25.82 8.19
CA LEU A 656 7.27 27.10 8.55
C LEU A 656 6.36 27.60 7.43
N GLN A 657 6.85 27.59 6.18
CA GLN A 657 6.06 27.94 5.00
C GLN A 657 4.85 27.02 4.84
N VAL A 658 5.01 25.72 5.11
CA VAL A 658 3.90 24.76 5.05
C VAL A 658 2.84 25.04 6.12
N PHE A 659 3.21 25.46 7.32
CA PHE A 659 2.24 25.71 8.40
C PHE A 659 1.44 27.00 8.23
N ASP A 660 2.00 27.97 7.52
CA ASP A 660 1.38 29.25 7.25
C ASP A 660 0.59 29.26 5.94
N ASP A 661 1.21 28.85 4.85
CA ASP A 661 0.65 28.98 3.49
C ASP A 661 0.14 27.64 2.94
N ALA A 662 0.30 26.54 3.69
CA ALA A 662 -0.04 25.19 3.27
C ALA A 662 0.58 24.78 1.93
N ARG A 663 1.75 25.34 1.60
CA ARG A 663 2.38 25.17 0.29
C ARG A 663 3.85 24.84 0.43
N LEU A 664 4.30 23.87 -0.35
CA LEU A 664 5.72 23.55 -0.51
C LEU A 664 6.02 23.40 -1.99
N SER A 665 7.02 24.13 -2.49
CA SER A 665 7.38 24.06 -3.91
C SER A 665 8.67 23.28 -4.14
N ASP A 666 8.71 22.53 -5.23
CA ASP A 666 9.94 21.91 -5.73
C ASP A 666 10.83 22.92 -6.48
N ARG A 667 12.03 22.47 -6.87
CA ARG A 667 12.99 23.26 -7.67
C ARG A 667 12.54 23.50 -9.12
N SER A 668 11.58 22.71 -9.59
CA SER A 668 11.00 22.82 -10.94
C SER A 668 9.76 23.72 -10.95
N GLY A 669 9.42 24.35 -9.82
CA GLY A 669 8.29 25.27 -9.68
C GLY A 669 6.94 24.61 -9.40
N HIS A 670 6.86 23.28 -9.29
CA HIS A 670 5.62 22.60 -8.90
C HIS A 670 5.36 22.80 -7.42
N THR A 671 4.12 23.14 -7.06
CA THR A 671 3.73 23.39 -5.67
C THR A 671 2.81 22.27 -5.19
N ALA A 672 3.14 21.69 -4.04
CA ALA A 672 2.33 20.76 -3.29
C ALA A 672 1.44 21.53 -2.29
N ASP A 673 0.18 21.09 -2.16
CA ASP A 673 -0.85 21.74 -1.36
C ASP A 673 -1.19 20.87 -0.13
N PHE A 674 -0.94 21.41 1.05
CA PHE A 674 -1.12 20.76 2.35
C PHE A 674 -2.41 21.20 3.06
N ARG A 675 -3.29 21.99 2.42
CA ARG A 675 -4.53 22.48 3.05
C ARG A 675 -5.45 21.36 3.51
N HIS A 676 -5.34 20.20 2.88
CA HIS A 676 -6.10 18.98 3.20
C HIS A 676 -5.33 17.98 4.05
N SER A 677 -4.16 18.37 4.56
CA SER A 677 -3.30 17.50 5.35
C SER A 677 -3.43 17.78 6.84
N ILE A 678 -3.43 16.73 7.66
CA ILE A 678 -3.19 16.84 9.09
C ILE A 678 -1.70 16.55 9.33
N ILE A 679 -0.97 17.52 9.85
CA ILE A 679 0.46 17.40 10.08
C ILE A 679 0.70 17.11 11.56
N ILE A 680 1.35 15.98 11.85
CA ILE A 680 1.71 15.56 13.20
C ILE A 680 3.23 15.49 13.28
N LEU A 681 3.80 16.30 14.15
CA LEU A 681 5.20 16.26 14.52
C LEU A 681 5.36 15.47 15.80
N THR A 682 6.34 14.57 15.87
CA THR A 682 6.70 13.93 17.14
C THR A 682 8.03 14.46 17.62
N SER A 683 8.15 14.59 18.94
CA SER A 683 9.40 14.93 19.58
C SER A 683 9.64 14.11 20.84
N ASN A 684 10.90 13.71 21.04
CA ASN A 684 11.34 13.03 22.25
C ASN A 684 11.93 13.99 23.30
N VAL A 685 11.76 15.31 23.09
CA VAL A 685 12.05 16.36 24.07
C VAL A 685 11.28 16.04 25.36
N GLY A 686 12.01 15.91 26.47
CA GLY A 686 11.51 15.43 27.76
C GLY A 686 12.15 14.12 28.25
N SER A 687 12.76 13.32 27.37
CA SER A 687 13.46 12.07 27.74
C SER A 687 14.81 12.29 28.46
N THR A 688 15.39 13.48 28.36
CA THR A 688 16.64 13.89 29.05
C THR A 688 16.38 14.41 30.47
N ILE A 689 15.20 14.98 30.70
CA ILE A 689 14.76 15.46 32.02
C ILE A 689 14.60 14.26 32.97
N SER A 690 14.08 13.13 32.47
CA SER A 690 14.02 11.88 33.23
C SER A 690 15.40 11.29 33.57
N ARG A 691 16.41 11.49 32.72
CA ARG A 691 17.76 10.92 32.89
C ARG A 691 18.64 11.64 33.92
N ASN A 692 18.41 12.93 34.17
CA ASN A 692 19.22 13.71 35.11
C ASN A 692 18.89 13.47 36.59
N ALA A 693 18.03 12.50 36.92
CA ALA A 693 17.84 11.98 38.28
C ALA A 693 18.96 10.99 38.68
N GLY A 694 20.23 11.36 38.45
CA GLY A 694 21.40 10.57 38.84
C GLY A 694 21.76 10.70 40.34
N PRO A 695 22.57 9.77 40.89
CA PRO A 695 22.81 9.64 42.33
C PRO A 695 23.92 10.57 42.80
N GLY A 696 23.57 11.75 43.30
CA GLY A 696 24.53 12.70 43.86
C GLY A 696 23.84 13.91 44.47
N PHE A 697 24.35 14.34 45.62
CA PHE A 697 23.89 15.44 46.49
C PHE A 697 23.03 16.53 45.80
N THR A 698 21.90 16.85 46.45
CA THR A 698 20.88 17.82 46.01
C THR A 698 20.18 17.48 44.68
N ALA A 699 19.62 16.28 44.59
CA ALA A 699 18.59 16.01 43.59
C ALA A 699 17.34 16.84 43.91
N VAL A 700 17.08 17.87 43.13
CA VAL A 700 15.73 18.46 42.98
C VAL A 700 14.85 17.33 42.44
N ARG A 701 14.22 16.60 43.36
CA ARG A 701 13.34 15.46 43.05
C ARG A 701 11.97 15.98 42.64
N GLY A 702 11.82 16.23 41.34
CA GLY A 702 10.54 16.36 40.68
C GLY A 702 10.54 15.47 39.45
N GLY A 703 9.62 14.50 39.40
CA GLY A 703 9.32 13.74 38.20
C GLY A 703 8.88 14.66 37.06
N TYR A 704 8.65 14.07 35.89
CA TYR A 704 8.15 14.73 34.68
C TYR A 704 7.22 15.92 34.98
N SER A 705 7.77 17.14 35.00
CA SER A 705 7.04 18.37 35.29
C SER A 705 6.65 19.01 33.97
N ARG A 706 5.36 19.34 33.81
CA ARG A 706 4.81 19.98 32.62
C ARG A 706 5.64 21.22 32.23
N ASP A 707 5.95 22.05 33.22
CA ASP A 707 6.75 23.27 33.06
C ASP A 707 8.19 22.98 32.61
N ALA A 708 8.78 21.88 33.09
CA ALA A 708 10.13 21.48 32.70
C ALA A 708 10.19 21.00 31.24
N VAL A 709 9.15 20.26 30.80
CA VAL A 709 9.02 19.79 29.42
C VAL A 709 8.72 20.95 28.47
N GLU A 710 7.84 21.87 28.87
CA GLU A 710 7.60 23.10 28.12
C GLU A 710 8.87 23.94 28.01
N LYS A 711 9.63 24.11 29.09
CA LYS A 711 10.92 24.81 29.05
C LYS A 711 11.89 24.13 28.08
N ALA A 712 12.03 22.80 28.13
CA ALA A 712 12.89 22.06 27.21
C ALA A 712 12.42 22.15 25.75
N LEU A 713 11.11 22.21 25.52
CA LEU A 713 10.52 22.49 24.20
C LEU A 713 10.93 23.86 23.68
N PHE A 714 10.84 24.91 24.52
CA PHE A 714 11.25 26.27 24.15
C PHE A 714 12.77 26.44 24.00
N GLU A 715 13.58 25.58 24.62
CA GLU A 715 15.03 25.52 24.42
C GLU A 715 15.39 24.80 23.10
N THR A 716 14.60 23.80 22.71
CA THR A 716 14.86 22.99 21.50
C THR A 716 14.31 23.67 20.24
N PHE A 717 13.06 24.12 20.27
CA PHE A 717 12.38 24.72 19.12
C PHE A 717 12.31 26.24 19.25
N ARG A 718 12.48 26.95 18.14
CA ARG A 718 12.36 28.41 18.08
C ARG A 718 10.92 28.83 18.40
N ARG A 719 10.72 29.96 19.08
CA ARG A 719 9.38 30.47 19.43
C ARG A 719 8.50 30.70 18.20
N GLU A 720 9.08 31.21 17.11
CA GLU A 720 8.38 31.39 15.84
C GLU A 720 7.74 30.09 15.35
N PHE A 721 8.45 28.97 15.47
CA PHE A 721 7.96 27.66 15.07
C PHE A 721 6.80 27.19 15.95
N ILE A 722 6.94 27.28 17.27
CA ILE A 722 5.88 26.85 18.21
C ILE A 722 4.60 27.66 17.99
N ASN A 723 4.72 28.96 17.71
CA ASN A 723 3.58 29.84 17.47
C ASN A 723 2.82 29.53 16.16
N ARG A 724 3.40 28.78 15.21
CA ARG A 724 2.71 28.34 13.99
C ARG A 724 1.93 27.04 14.17
N LEU A 725 2.20 26.30 15.25
CA LEU A 725 1.47 25.07 15.56
C LEU A 725 0.09 25.40 16.09
N ASP A 726 -0.91 24.59 15.73
CA ASP A 726 -2.25 24.73 16.27
C ASP A 726 -2.33 24.26 17.72
N ARG A 727 -1.63 23.16 18.03
CA ARG A 727 -1.62 22.57 19.36
C ARG A 727 -0.32 21.84 19.66
N VAL A 728 0.25 22.13 20.83
CA VAL A 728 1.29 21.30 21.45
C VAL A 728 0.62 20.37 22.45
N VAL A 729 0.83 19.07 22.31
CA VAL A 729 0.24 18.02 23.13
C VAL A 729 1.35 17.28 23.84
N LEU A 730 1.25 17.22 25.17
CA LEU A 730 2.23 16.57 26.03
C LEU A 730 1.78 15.14 26.35
N PHE A 731 2.65 14.17 26.07
CA PHE A 731 2.41 12.76 26.33
C PHE A 731 2.96 12.36 27.69
N ASN A 732 2.07 11.82 28.53
CA ASN A 732 2.44 11.38 29.86
C ASN A 732 3.29 10.10 29.81
N PRO A 733 4.29 9.96 30.71
CA PRO A 733 4.98 8.69 30.90
C PRO A 733 4.00 7.57 31.23
N LEU A 734 4.27 6.36 30.75
CA LEU A 734 3.43 5.20 31.07
C LEU A 734 3.76 4.71 32.48
N ASP A 735 2.76 4.70 33.36
CA ASP A 735 2.91 4.07 34.66
C ASP A 735 2.85 2.54 34.56
N ARG A 736 3.16 1.85 35.66
CA ARG A 736 3.20 0.40 35.69
C ARG A 736 1.82 -0.24 35.50
N SER A 737 0.74 0.44 35.91
CA SER A 737 -0.63 -0.05 35.78
C SER A 737 -1.10 -0.03 34.32
N LEU A 738 -0.88 1.08 33.61
CA LEU A 738 -1.12 1.22 32.18
C LEU A 738 -0.25 0.26 31.38
N MET A 739 1.01 0.06 31.77
CA MET A 739 1.89 -0.93 31.16
C MET A 739 1.38 -2.37 31.30
N ARG A 740 0.75 -2.71 32.42
CA ARG A 740 0.10 -4.01 32.63
C ARG A 740 -1.09 -4.18 31.68
N GLU A 741 -1.90 -3.16 31.47
CA GLU A 741 -3.00 -3.19 30.48
C GLU A 741 -2.47 -3.36 29.05
N ILE A 742 -1.43 -2.62 28.68
CA ILE A 742 -0.75 -2.75 27.39
C ILE A 742 -0.21 -4.17 27.21
N LEU A 743 0.41 -4.75 28.25
CA LEU A 743 0.90 -6.13 28.23
C LEU A 743 -0.25 -7.12 27.96
N HIS A 744 -1.35 -7.03 28.70
CA HIS A 744 -2.51 -7.89 28.48
C HIS A 744 -3.05 -7.80 27.05
N LYS A 745 -3.10 -6.59 26.49
CA LYS A 745 -3.54 -6.39 25.11
C LYS A 745 -2.58 -7.00 24.08
N GLU A 746 -1.27 -6.87 24.28
CA GLU A 746 -0.27 -7.50 23.42
C GLU A 746 -0.30 -9.03 23.56
N LEU A 747 -0.52 -9.57 24.76
CA LEU A 747 -0.72 -11.01 24.98
C LEU A 747 -1.97 -11.53 24.28
N LYS A 748 -3.10 -10.81 24.33
CA LYS A 748 -4.31 -11.15 23.54
C LYS A 748 -4.01 -11.20 22.04
N ARG A 749 -3.23 -10.25 21.51
CA ARG A 749 -2.79 -10.28 20.11
C ARG A 749 -1.93 -11.50 19.80
N VAL A 750 -1.04 -11.90 20.71
CA VAL A 750 -0.23 -13.12 20.55
C VAL A 750 -1.09 -14.36 20.37
N LEU A 751 -2.19 -14.49 21.11
CA LEU A 751 -3.11 -15.64 21.00
C LEU A 751 -3.79 -15.74 19.62
N THR A 752 -3.90 -14.64 18.88
CA THR A 752 -4.46 -14.63 17.50
C THR A 752 -3.49 -15.13 16.42
N ARG A 753 -2.23 -15.44 16.75
CA ARG A 753 -1.24 -15.94 15.78
C ARG A 753 -1.59 -17.35 15.31
N ARG A 754 -1.33 -17.68 14.04
CA ARG A 754 -1.67 -18.98 13.41
C ARG A 754 -1.29 -20.22 14.24
N GLY A 755 -0.16 -20.18 14.94
CA GLY A 755 0.32 -21.30 15.77
C GLY A 755 -0.51 -21.59 17.03
N LEU A 756 -1.32 -20.62 17.48
CA LEU A 756 -2.20 -20.73 18.65
C LEU A 756 -3.69 -20.62 18.25
N ARG A 757 -4.02 -19.88 17.18
CA ARG A 757 -5.40 -19.65 16.69
C ARG A 757 -6.09 -20.90 16.15
N ASN A 758 -5.33 -21.83 15.59
CA ASN A 758 -5.86 -23.04 14.95
C ASN A 758 -5.88 -24.25 15.91
N ARG A 759 -5.72 -24.02 17.21
CA ARG A 759 -5.62 -25.06 18.24
C ARG A 759 -6.52 -24.66 19.42
N ASP A 760 -7.33 -25.58 19.92
CA ASP A 760 -8.29 -25.33 21.00
C ASP A 760 -7.62 -25.24 22.40
N TRP A 761 -6.42 -24.68 22.49
CA TRP A 761 -5.66 -24.58 23.75
C TRP A 761 -5.98 -23.27 24.45
N ALA A 762 -6.58 -23.32 25.64
CA ALA A 762 -6.60 -22.13 26.49
C ALA A 762 -5.23 -21.93 27.14
N VAL A 763 -4.71 -20.71 27.03
CA VAL A 763 -3.45 -20.28 27.64
C VAL A 763 -3.79 -19.46 28.87
N GLU A 764 -3.30 -19.90 30.02
CA GLU A 764 -3.54 -19.26 31.32
C GLU A 764 -2.23 -18.65 31.84
N TRP A 765 -2.33 -17.39 32.26
CA TRP A 765 -1.19 -16.59 32.73
C TRP A 765 -1.22 -16.50 34.25
N GLU A 766 -0.18 -17.00 34.93
CA GLU A 766 -0.01 -16.72 36.36
C GLU A 766 0.39 -15.24 36.56
N PRO A 767 -0.06 -14.56 37.64
CA PRO A 767 0.39 -13.20 37.96
C PRO A 767 1.92 -13.05 37.98
N SER A 768 2.63 -14.10 38.40
CA SER A 768 4.10 -14.14 38.41
C SER A 768 4.71 -13.97 37.01
N ALA A 769 4.06 -14.50 35.96
CA ALA A 769 4.52 -14.39 34.58
C ALA A 769 4.28 -12.99 34.00
N ILE A 770 3.16 -12.36 34.37
CA ILE A 770 2.84 -10.98 33.99
C ILE A 770 3.85 -10.02 34.61
N GLU A 771 4.12 -10.15 35.91
CA GLU A 771 5.11 -9.31 36.60
C GLU A 771 6.53 -9.55 36.07
N PHE A 772 6.89 -10.79 35.75
CA PHE A 772 8.16 -11.10 35.12
C PHE A 772 8.33 -10.39 33.77
N LEU A 773 7.29 -10.40 32.92
CA LEU A 773 7.31 -9.72 31.63
C LEU A 773 7.32 -8.19 31.77
N LEU A 774 6.66 -7.64 32.79
CA LEU A 774 6.76 -6.21 33.11
C LEU A 774 8.16 -5.85 33.59
N ASP A 775 8.75 -6.59 34.52
CA ASP A 775 10.10 -6.31 35.03
C ASP A 775 11.18 -6.39 33.95
N ARG A 776 11.05 -7.33 33.02
CA ARG A 776 11.97 -7.47 31.89
C ARG A 776 11.66 -6.55 30.71
N GLY A 777 10.40 -6.13 30.57
CA GLY A 777 9.86 -5.44 29.40
C GLY A 777 9.50 -3.97 29.61
N PHE A 778 9.63 -3.45 30.82
CA PHE A 778 9.31 -2.06 31.16
C PHE A 778 10.49 -1.36 31.82
N THR A 779 10.85 -0.21 31.25
CA THR A 779 11.64 0.82 31.92
C THR A 779 10.94 2.16 31.67
N PRO A 780 10.84 3.05 32.67
CA PRO A 780 10.17 4.35 32.52
C PRO A 780 10.69 5.17 31.33
N ASP A 781 11.96 5.02 30.98
CA ASP A 781 12.61 5.78 29.90
C ASP A 781 12.26 5.30 28.48
N LEU A 782 12.04 3.99 28.31
CA LEU A 782 11.82 3.35 27.00
C LEU A 782 10.33 3.08 26.71
N GLY A 783 9.45 3.32 27.68
CA GLY A 783 8.01 3.13 27.57
C GLY A 783 7.64 1.70 27.21
N ALA A 784 6.63 1.52 26.35
CA ALA A 784 6.11 0.20 25.99
C ALA A 784 6.92 -0.55 24.90
N ARG A 785 7.95 0.07 24.30
CA ARG A 785 8.73 -0.53 23.20
C ARG A 785 9.45 -1.84 23.58
N PRO A 786 10.10 -1.96 24.76
CA PRO A 786 10.79 -3.19 25.14
C PRO A 786 9.83 -4.35 25.45
N LEU A 787 8.57 -4.06 25.75
CA LEU A 787 7.57 -5.06 26.13
C LEU A 787 7.33 -6.11 25.04
N ARG A 788 7.24 -5.69 23.78
CA ARG A 788 7.11 -6.62 22.65
C ARG A 788 8.33 -7.54 22.53
N ARG A 789 9.53 -7.01 22.73
CA ARG A 789 10.77 -7.81 22.72
C ARG A 789 10.80 -8.78 23.89
N ALA A 790 10.34 -8.36 25.07
CA ALA A 790 10.23 -9.23 26.24
C ALA A 790 9.24 -10.38 26.00
N ILE A 791 8.08 -10.08 25.41
CA ILE A 791 7.10 -11.11 24.99
C ILE A 791 7.71 -12.06 23.96
N GLU A 792 8.41 -11.55 22.95
CA GLU A 792 9.05 -12.39 21.93
C GLU A 792 10.14 -13.29 22.50
N HIS A 793 11.02 -12.73 23.32
CA HIS A 793 12.21 -13.43 23.82
C HIS A 793 11.89 -14.36 25.00
N TYR A 794 11.15 -13.88 26.00
CA TYR A 794 10.93 -14.61 27.24
C TYR A 794 9.69 -15.48 27.23
N LEU A 795 8.70 -15.19 26.37
CA LEU A 795 7.46 -15.95 26.30
C LEU A 795 7.34 -16.76 25.02
N LEU A 796 7.34 -16.12 23.85
CA LEU A 796 7.06 -16.78 22.58
C LEU A 796 8.12 -17.80 22.18
N ALA A 797 9.41 -17.50 22.40
CA ALA A 797 10.47 -18.44 22.05
C ALA A 797 10.43 -19.73 22.92
N PRO A 798 10.31 -19.66 24.27
CA PRO A 798 10.08 -20.85 25.10
C PRO A 798 8.78 -21.58 24.76
N LEU A 799 7.69 -20.84 24.53
CA LEU A 799 6.40 -21.39 24.15
C LEU A 799 6.49 -22.19 22.83
N ALA A 800 7.11 -21.62 21.80
CA ALA A 800 7.31 -22.28 20.51
C ALA A 800 8.18 -23.53 20.64
N ARG A 801 9.24 -23.47 21.46
CA ARG A 801 10.10 -24.62 21.74
C ARG A 801 9.30 -25.74 22.43
N SER A 802 8.56 -25.44 23.49
CA SER A 802 7.72 -26.42 24.19
C SER A 802 6.68 -27.07 23.26
N ILE A 803 6.06 -26.28 22.37
CA ILE A 803 5.08 -26.75 21.38
C ILE A 803 5.70 -27.68 20.33
N VAL A 804 6.97 -27.48 19.95
CA VAL A 804 7.68 -28.31 18.96
C VAL A 804 8.27 -29.57 19.61
N GLU A 805 8.80 -29.46 20.83
CA GLU A 805 9.46 -30.55 21.56
C GLU A 805 8.46 -31.56 22.14
N HIS A 806 7.28 -31.12 22.56
CA HIS A 806 6.21 -31.98 23.03
C HIS A 806 5.27 -32.29 21.87
N ARG A 807 4.98 -33.58 21.59
CA ARG A 807 4.02 -34.00 20.55
C ARG A 807 2.73 -33.21 20.75
N ALA A 808 2.18 -32.67 19.64
CA ALA A 808 0.95 -31.90 19.65
C ALA A 808 -0.10 -32.57 20.57
N PRO A 809 -0.51 -31.92 21.66
CA PRO A 809 -1.45 -32.51 22.59
C PRO A 809 -2.80 -32.82 21.93
N GLN A 810 -3.44 -33.91 22.36
CA GLN A 810 -4.76 -34.33 21.93
C GLN A 810 -5.79 -33.91 22.98
N GLY A 811 -6.90 -33.28 22.56
CA GLY A 811 -8.01 -32.92 23.45
C GLY A 811 -7.88 -31.56 24.16
N ASP A 812 -8.58 -31.40 25.29
CA ASP A 812 -8.76 -30.16 26.07
C ASP A 812 -7.56 -29.80 26.97
N GLN A 813 -6.33 -29.99 26.48
CA GLN A 813 -5.14 -29.68 27.26
C GLN A 813 -4.86 -28.17 27.29
N PHE A 814 -4.53 -27.66 28.48
CA PHE A 814 -4.28 -26.23 28.70
C PHE A 814 -2.81 -25.92 28.93
N LEU A 815 -2.43 -24.70 28.56
CA LEU A 815 -1.07 -24.21 28.61
C LEU A 815 -0.92 -23.21 29.76
N PHE A 816 -0.20 -23.62 30.80
CA PHE A 816 0.02 -22.78 31.98
C PHE A 816 1.40 -22.13 31.93
N VAL A 817 1.44 -20.80 32.04
CA VAL A 817 2.69 -20.02 31.99
C VAL A 817 2.94 -19.35 33.34
N ARG A 818 4.08 -19.68 33.95
CA ARG A 818 4.53 -19.15 35.24
C ARG A 818 5.97 -18.65 35.20
N SER A 819 6.34 -17.80 36.15
CA SER A 819 7.74 -17.46 36.38
C SER A 819 8.43 -18.52 37.27
N ALA A 820 9.61 -18.96 36.88
CA ALA A 820 10.48 -19.82 37.67
C ALA A 820 11.87 -19.18 37.78
N GLY A 821 12.05 -18.30 38.77
CA GLY A 821 13.28 -17.53 38.96
C GLY A 821 13.51 -16.52 37.83
N ASP A 822 14.45 -16.80 36.93
CA ASP A 822 14.88 -15.90 35.86
C ASP A 822 14.30 -16.21 34.47
N ARG A 823 13.38 -17.19 34.38
CA ARG A 823 12.75 -17.63 33.13
C ARG A 823 11.25 -17.86 33.29
N LEU A 824 10.52 -17.86 32.18
CA LEU A 824 9.15 -18.36 32.13
C LEU A 824 9.16 -19.86 31.84
N GLU A 825 8.42 -20.62 32.64
CA GLU A 825 8.17 -22.03 32.41
C GLU A 825 6.76 -22.22 31.86
N VAL A 826 6.67 -23.06 30.83
CA VAL A 826 5.42 -23.43 30.18
C VAL A 826 5.16 -24.89 30.49
N GLN A 827 4.03 -25.17 31.15
CA GLN A 827 3.62 -26.52 31.52
C GLN A 827 2.32 -26.89 30.81
N PHE A 828 2.29 -28.10 30.26
CA PHE A 828 1.06 -28.72 29.77
C PHE A 828 0.37 -29.39 30.95
N ILE A 829 -0.89 -29.06 31.17
CA ILE A 829 -1.73 -29.72 32.18
C ILE A 829 -2.74 -30.57 31.44
N ASP A 830 -2.68 -31.88 31.67
CA ASP A 830 -3.64 -32.86 31.18
C ASP A 830 -4.68 -33.10 32.28
N PRO A 831 -5.97 -32.74 32.07
CA PRO A 831 -7.02 -32.92 33.07
C PRO A 831 -7.26 -34.40 33.46
N ASP A 832 -6.84 -35.36 32.63
CA ASP A 832 -7.08 -36.79 32.85
C ASP A 832 -5.92 -37.55 33.53
N ALA A 833 -4.81 -36.87 33.84
CA ALA A 833 -3.60 -37.51 34.35
C ALA A 833 -3.60 -37.73 35.88
N SER A 834 -4.29 -38.80 36.30
CA SER A 834 -4.03 -39.64 37.51
C SER A 834 -4.79 -39.32 38.81
N ALA A 835 -6.03 -39.81 38.89
CA ALA A 835 -6.62 -40.29 40.14
C ALA A 835 -6.08 -41.69 40.46
N GLN A 836 -5.03 -41.80 41.29
CA GLN A 836 -4.61 -43.05 41.92
C GLN A 836 -3.55 -42.76 43.00
N THR A 837 -3.94 -42.74 44.29
CA THR A 837 -3.39 -43.56 45.39
C THR A 837 -4.00 -43.16 46.76
N ALA A 838 -4.61 -44.17 47.41
CA ALA A 838 -4.85 -44.35 48.85
C ALA A 838 -5.98 -43.57 49.57
N ALA A 839 -7.09 -44.28 49.78
CA ALA A 839 -7.97 -44.11 50.94
C ALA A 839 -7.52 -45.02 52.10
N ALA A 840 -7.49 -44.52 53.35
CA ALA A 840 -7.89 -45.24 54.58
C ALA A 840 -7.79 -44.38 55.87
N GLY A 841 -8.95 -43.88 56.34
CA GLY A 841 -9.45 -43.92 57.74
C GLY A 841 -8.87 -43.01 58.83
N ARG A 842 -9.68 -42.08 59.39
CA ARG A 842 -10.53 -42.26 60.60
C ARG A 842 -11.17 -40.94 61.09
N ASP A 843 -12.34 -41.11 61.68
CA ASP A 843 -13.29 -40.16 62.28
C ASP A 843 -12.82 -39.29 63.47
N ARG A 844 -13.59 -38.20 63.67
CA ARG A 844 -13.84 -37.34 64.85
C ARG A 844 -12.84 -36.23 65.19
N ALA A 845 -13.28 -34.97 65.06
CA ALA A 845 -13.91 -34.22 66.17
C ALA A 845 -14.29 -32.80 65.73
N THR A 846 -15.38 -32.31 66.32
CA THR A 846 -16.03 -31.01 66.12
C THR A 846 -15.24 -29.82 66.69
N ALA A 847 -15.46 -28.64 66.07
CA ALA A 847 -15.40 -27.27 66.57
C ALA A 847 -14.08 -26.46 66.43
N THR A 848 -14.05 -25.58 65.41
CA THR A 848 -13.87 -24.11 65.53
C THR A 848 -14.28 -23.46 64.20
N ALA A 849 -14.73 -22.20 64.24
CA ALA A 849 -15.66 -21.58 63.29
C ALA A 849 -15.19 -21.33 61.82
N LEU A 850 -14.12 -21.97 61.35
CA LEU A 850 -13.70 -22.04 59.93
C LEU A 850 -12.81 -23.29 59.67
N GLY A 851 -12.22 -23.88 60.71
CA GLY A 851 -11.25 -24.98 60.64
C GLY A 851 -9.84 -24.44 60.32
N ASP A 852 -8.78 -25.13 60.74
CA ASP A 852 -7.40 -24.73 60.39
C ASP A 852 -6.99 -25.42 59.09
N LEU A 853 -6.62 -24.68 58.04
CA LEU A 853 -6.24 -25.23 56.73
C LEU A 853 -4.88 -25.96 56.72
N ARG A 854 -4.10 -25.89 57.80
CA ARG A 854 -2.77 -26.52 57.87
C ARG A 854 -2.79 -28.03 57.59
N ASP A 855 -3.85 -28.72 57.98
CA ASP A 855 -4.04 -30.15 57.69
C ASP A 855 -4.13 -30.42 56.18
N LEU A 856 -4.90 -29.61 55.46
CA LEU A 856 -5.10 -29.68 54.00
C LEU A 856 -3.85 -29.23 53.23
N VAL A 857 -3.06 -28.29 53.76
CA VAL A 857 -1.76 -27.91 53.18
C VAL A 857 -0.72 -29.02 53.38
N TYR A 858 -0.76 -29.69 54.54
CA TYR A 858 0.19 -30.75 54.89
C TYR A 858 -0.10 -32.08 54.17
N SER A 859 -1.37 -32.41 53.98
CA SER A 859 -1.86 -33.60 53.27
C SER A 859 -3.17 -33.28 52.54
N PRO A 860 -3.11 -32.81 51.28
CA PRO A 860 -4.30 -32.49 50.51
C PRO A 860 -5.17 -33.72 50.26
N ALA A 861 -6.48 -33.58 50.45
CA ALA A 861 -7.47 -34.60 50.11
C ALA A 861 -8.76 -33.90 49.66
N ALA A 862 -9.17 -34.14 48.42
CA ALA A 862 -10.39 -33.62 47.84
C ALA A 862 -11.57 -34.48 48.29
N GLY A 863 -12.52 -33.82 48.92
CA GLY A 863 -13.76 -34.39 49.41
C GLY A 863 -14.78 -33.28 49.62
N THR A 864 -16.04 -33.66 49.80
CA THR A 864 -17.14 -32.70 49.98
C THR A 864 -16.97 -31.83 51.23
N GLU A 865 -16.41 -32.39 52.31
CA GLU A 865 -16.09 -31.65 53.53
C GLU A 865 -14.91 -30.67 53.33
N THR A 866 -13.88 -31.09 52.58
CA THR A 866 -12.76 -30.21 52.20
C THR A 866 -13.21 -29.04 51.35
N ALA A 867 -14.04 -29.30 50.33
CA ALA A 867 -14.58 -28.25 49.47
C ALA A 867 -15.40 -27.23 50.28
N ALA A 868 -16.28 -27.70 51.17
CA ALA A 868 -17.05 -26.81 52.05
C ALA A 868 -16.18 -25.95 52.98
N ARG A 869 -15.05 -26.48 53.47
CA ARG A 869 -14.07 -25.72 54.27
C ARG A 869 -13.37 -24.65 53.42
N LEU A 870 -12.91 -25.01 52.22
CA LEU A 870 -12.25 -24.05 51.31
C LEU A 870 -13.21 -22.96 50.83
N ASP A 871 -14.48 -23.31 50.58
CA ASP A 871 -15.55 -22.37 50.25
C ASP A 871 -15.77 -21.37 51.40
N ALA A 872 -15.83 -21.85 52.64
CA ALA A 872 -16.00 -20.99 53.81
C ALA A 872 -14.83 -20.02 54.00
N HIS A 873 -13.58 -20.47 53.83
CA HIS A 873 -12.39 -19.61 53.92
C HIS A 873 -12.33 -18.59 52.77
N LEU A 874 -12.65 -19.00 51.54
CA LEU A 874 -12.70 -18.08 50.41
C LEU A 874 -13.78 -16.99 50.63
N GLN A 875 -14.99 -17.39 51.03
CA GLN A 875 -16.07 -16.45 51.31
C GLN A 875 -15.72 -15.50 52.47
N HIS A 876 -15.03 -16.00 53.51
CA HIS A 876 -14.55 -15.17 54.61
C HIS A 876 -13.59 -14.07 54.13
N LEU A 877 -12.60 -14.44 53.29
CA LEU A 877 -11.64 -13.51 52.71
C LEU A 877 -12.28 -12.53 51.72
N GLU A 878 -13.23 -12.98 50.91
CA GLU A 878 -14.02 -12.12 50.02
C GLU A 878 -14.80 -11.08 50.81
N ASN A 879 -15.51 -11.50 51.86
CA ASN A 879 -16.23 -10.57 52.72
C ASN A 879 -15.28 -9.58 53.43
N ALA A 880 -14.04 -9.97 53.70
CA ALA A 880 -13.03 -9.09 54.29
C ALA A 880 -12.46 -8.06 53.29
N VAL A 881 -12.39 -8.38 52.00
CA VAL A 881 -11.88 -7.49 50.95
C VAL A 881 -13.00 -6.61 50.36
N ASP A 882 -14.24 -7.12 50.31
CA ASP A 882 -15.41 -6.40 49.82
C ASP A 882 -16.05 -5.49 50.90
N ASP A 883 -15.50 -5.50 52.12
CA ASP A 883 -15.89 -4.62 53.23
C ASP A 883 -15.70 -3.13 52.85
N GLY A 884 -16.65 -2.28 53.25
CA GLY A 884 -16.58 -0.83 52.97
C GLY A 884 -15.32 -0.18 53.55
N ASP A 885 -14.84 -0.69 54.70
CA ASP A 885 -13.60 -0.24 55.34
C ASP A 885 -12.36 -0.57 54.50
N TRP A 886 -12.38 -1.68 53.74
CA TRP A 886 -11.30 -2.03 52.82
C TRP A 886 -11.21 -1.01 51.68
N SER A 887 -12.31 -0.77 50.95
CA SER A 887 -12.31 0.23 49.87
C SER A 887 -11.99 1.64 50.38
N ALA A 888 -12.54 2.04 51.53
CA ALA A 888 -12.28 3.36 52.12
C ALA A 888 -10.79 3.54 52.47
N ALA A 889 -10.14 2.52 53.05
CA ALA A 889 -8.71 2.56 53.34
C ALA A 889 -7.86 2.63 52.07
N ARG A 890 -8.29 1.95 50.98
CA ARG A 890 -7.61 2.02 49.68
C ARG A 890 -7.67 3.45 49.15
N ASP A 891 -8.87 4.00 49.09
CA ASP A 891 -9.09 5.34 48.54
C ASP A 891 -8.37 6.40 49.39
N ALA A 892 -8.27 6.21 50.71
CA ALA A 892 -7.46 7.04 51.60
C ALA A 892 -5.95 6.94 51.31
N ASP A 893 -5.40 5.75 51.05
CA ASP A 893 -4.00 5.55 50.68
C ASP A 893 -3.69 6.20 49.31
N TYR A 894 -4.57 6.06 48.31
CA TYR A 894 -4.42 6.72 47.00
C TYR A 894 -4.59 8.24 47.09
N ALA A 895 -5.53 8.73 47.91
CA ALA A 895 -5.70 10.16 48.16
C ALA A 895 -4.46 10.75 48.87
N ARG A 896 -3.88 10.02 49.84
CA ARG A 896 -2.61 10.38 50.48
C ARG A 896 -1.47 10.41 49.47
N MET A 897 -1.40 9.45 48.55
CA MET A 897 -0.40 9.41 47.47
C MET A 897 -0.53 10.59 46.50
N ALA A 898 -1.76 11.08 46.26
CA ALA A 898 -2.03 12.22 45.37
C ALA A 898 -1.69 13.60 45.98
N GLN A 899 -1.34 13.67 47.27
CA GLN A 899 -0.97 14.94 47.91
C GLN A 899 0.43 15.41 47.46
N ALA A 900 0.58 16.72 47.21
CA ALA A 900 1.81 17.31 46.69
C ALA A 900 3.07 17.03 47.55
N GLU A 901 2.92 16.88 48.88
CA GLU A 901 4.02 16.62 49.82
C GLU A 901 4.25 15.12 50.10
N PHE A 902 3.49 14.21 49.47
CA PHE A 902 3.56 12.78 49.76
C PHE A 902 4.97 12.22 49.61
N TRP A 903 5.64 12.55 48.50
CA TRP A 903 6.95 11.98 48.17
C TRP A 903 8.08 12.48 49.09
N SER A 904 7.90 13.59 49.79
CA SER A 904 8.82 14.08 50.82
C SER A 904 8.45 13.57 52.22
N ALA A 905 7.24 13.05 52.42
CA ALA A 905 6.75 12.63 53.72
C ALA A 905 7.44 11.34 54.23
N PRO A 906 7.71 11.24 55.54
CA PRO A 906 8.39 10.07 56.12
C PRO A 906 7.53 8.80 56.12
N ASP A 907 6.19 8.92 56.06
CA ASP A 907 5.21 7.82 56.04
C ASP A 907 4.98 7.22 54.64
N ARG A 908 5.52 7.84 53.57
CA ARG A 908 5.27 7.44 52.17
C ARG A 908 5.56 5.96 51.89
N HIS A 909 6.62 5.42 52.50
CA HIS A 909 7.03 4.03 52.30
C HIS A 909 5.99 3.06 52.88
N GLY A 910 5.35 3.43 53.99
CA GLY A 910 4.24 2.65 54.56
C GLY A 910 2.96 2.75 53.72
N VAL A 911 2.67 3.91 53.13
CA VAL A 911 1.51 4.08 52.23
C VAL A 911 1.69 3.25 50.95
N LEU A 912 2.87 3.31 50.32
CA LEU A 912 3.18 2.53 49.11
C LEU A 912 3.19 1.02 49.39
N ASP A 913 3.71 0.60 50.54
CA ASP A 913 3.67 -0.81 50.99
C ASP A 913 2.23 -1.30 51.16
N ARG A 914 1.34 -0.49 51.76
CA ARG A 914 -0.08 -0.86 51.89
C ARG A 914 -0.79 -0.97 50.54
N ILE A 915 -0.55 -0.05 49.60
CA ILE A 915 -1.12 -0.11 48.26
C ILE A 915 -0.64 -1.39 47.54
N GLU A 916 0.67 -1.62 47.52
CA GLU A 916 1.26 -2.79 46.85
C GLU A 916 0.76 -4.13 47.43
N ARG A 917 0.66 -4.23 48.76
CA ARG A 917 0.15 -5.44 49.43
C ARG A 917 -1.34 -5.67 49.19
N ARG A 918 -2.13 -4.60 49.16
CA ARG A 918 -3.56 -4.68 48.84
C ARG A 918 -3.80 -5.22 47.44
N ASP A 919 -3.11 -4.67 46.45
CA ASP A 919 -3.18 -5.11 45.05
C ASP A 919 -2.78 -6.60 44.92
N ARG A 920 -1.74 -7.02 45.65
CA ARG A 920 -1.31 -8.42 45.68
C ARG A 920 -2.37 -9.35 46.27
N ILE A 921 -3.00 -8.95 47.38
CA ILE A 921 -4.08 -9.71 48.02
C ILE A 921 -5.27 -9.85 47.08
N GLU A 922 -5.72 -8.75 46.46
CA GLU A 922 -6.86 -8.76 45.52
C GLU A 922 -6.60 -9.67 44.31
N SER A 923 -5.41 -9.58 43.71
CA SER A 923 -4.99 -10.45 42.60
C SER A 923 -4.88 -11.93 42.98
N ALA A 924 -4.39 -12.21 44.19
CA ALA A 924 -4.33 -13.55 44.73
C ALA A 924 -5.72 -14.11 45.03
N LEU A 925 -6.64 -13.28 45.52
CA LEU A 925 -8.04 -13.67 45.76
C LEU A 925 -8.76 -13.98 44.44
N ASP A 926 -8.53 -13.22 43.37
CA ASP A 926 -9.02 -13.54 42.03
C ASP A 926 -8.47 -14.86 41.49
N THR A 927 -7.22 -15.19 41.84
CA THR A 927 -6.62 -16.49 41.53
C THR A 927 -7.29 -17.60 42.34
N ALA A 928 -7.57 -17.37 43.63
CA ALA A 928 -8.32 -18.29 44.48
C ALA A 928 -9.74 -18.55 43.92
N ARG A 929 -10.46 -17.51 43.45
CA ARG A 929 -11.77 -17.64 42.77
C ARG A 929 -11.71 -18.50 41.51
N ARG A 930 -10.64 -18.40 40.72
CA ARG A 930 -10.44 -19.25 39.54
C ARG A 930 -10.17 -20.70 39.91
N LEU A 931 -9.29 -20.93 40.91
CA LEU A 931 -8.98 -22.28 41.41
C LEU A 931 -10.21 -22.94 42.04
N HIS A 932 -11.01 -22.18 42.78
CA HIS A 932 -12.27 -22.59 43.38
C HIS A 932 -13.29 -23.04 42.33
N ARG A 933 -13.55 -22.22 41.30
CA ARG A 933 -14.46 -22.60 40.20
C ARG A 933 -14.05 -23.90 39.52
N ARG A 934 -12.75 -24.12 39.34
CA ARG A 934 -12.21 -25.36 38.73
C ARG A 934 -12.34 -26.57 39.65
N LEU A 935 -12.10 -26.40 40.95
CA LEU A 935 -12.30 -27.46 41.94
C LEU A 935 -13.75 -27.99 41.92
N HIS A 936 -14.73 -27.11 41.70
CA HIS A 936 -16.16 -27.44 41.60
C HIS A 936 -16.58 -28.01 40.23
N GLN A 937 -15.81 -27.79 39.16
CA GLN A 937 -16.12 -28.27 37.81
C GLN A 937 -15.59 -29.69 37.53
N ASP A 938 -14.39 -30.01 38.01
CA ASP A 938 -13.68 -31.26 37.64
C ASP A 938 -13.76 -32.37 38.71
N GLY A 939 -14.73 -32.30 39.63
CA GLY A 939 -15.03 -33.40 40.55
C GLY A 939 -14.03 -33.62 41.69
N GLY A 940 -13.28 -32.59 42.11
CA GLY A 940 -12.45 -32.62 43.31
C GLY A 940 -11.10 -33.34 43.12
N ASN A 941 -10.11 -32.60 42.59
CA ASN A 941 -8.72 -33.06 42.50
C ASN A 941 -7.90 -32.54 43.70
N ASP A 942 -7.18 -33.44 44.37
CA ASP A 942 -6.36 -33.20 45.56
C ASP A 942 -5.33 -32.08 45.37
N GLU A 943 -4.78 -31.93 44.16
CA GLU A 943 -3.78 -30.91 43.85
C GLU A 943 -4.39 -29.50 43.80
N PHE A 944 -5.59 -29.35 43.22
CA PHE A 944 -6.30 -28.07 43.24
C PHE A 944 -6.76 -27.71 44.65
N ALA A 945 -7.25 -28.70 45.41
CA ALA A 945 -7.61 -28.52 46.81
C ALA A 945 -6.40 -28.09 47.65
N GLY A 946 -5.24 -28.73 47.47
CA GLY A 946 -4.00 -28.39 48.17
C GLY A 946 -3.47 -27.00 47.83
N ARG A 947 -3.48 -26.62 46.55
CA ARG A 947 -3.05 -25.28 46.11
C ARG A 947 -3.99 -24.18 46.59
N LEU A 948 -5.31 -24.41 46.52
CA LEU A 948 -6.30 -23.47 47.06
C LEU A 948 -6.16 -23.35 48.58
N ALA A 949 -6.03 -24.46 49.30
CA ALA A 949 -5.79 -24.47 50.75
C ALA A 949 -4.54 -23.67 51.13
N GLN A 950 -3.44 -23.86 50.39
CA GLN A 950 -2.19 -23.14 50.64
C GLN A 950 -2.32 -21.65 50.38
N LEU A 951 -2.98 -21.25 49.29
CA LEU A 951 -3.19 -19.85 48.97
C LEU A 951 -4.07 -19.15 50.02
N LEU A 952 -5.19 -19.78 50.41
CA LEU A 952 -6.08 -19.26 51.45
C LEU A 952 -5.38 -19.18 52.82
N PHE A 953 -4.60 -20.22 53.19
CA PHE A 953 -3.79 -20.25 54.41
C PHE A 953 -2.79 -19.09 54.50
N LEU A 954 -2.21 -18.67 53.37
CA LEU A 954 -1.29 -17.53 53.32
C LEU A 954 -2.02 -16.18 53.27
N LEU A 955 -3.18 -16.13 52.64
CA LEU A 955 -3.97 -14.90 52.52
C LEU A 955 -4.59 -14.47 53.85
N ASP A 956 -5.10 -15.40 54.66
CA ASP A 956 -5.68 -15.11 55.99
C ASP A 956 -4.77 -14.19 56.84
N PRO A 957 -3.51 -14.57 57.18
CA PRO A 957 -2.63 -13.70 57.96
C PRO A 957 -2.23 -12.42 57.20
N ALA A 958 -2.21 -12.42 55.86
CA ALA A 958 -1.85 -11.24 55.07
C ALA A 958 -2.95 -10.17 55.08
N VAL A 959 -4.22 -10.56 54.98
CA VAL A 959 -5.38 -9.67 55.11
C VAL A 959 -5.43 -9.07 56.51
N ASP A 960 -5.27 -9.90 57.54
CA ASP A 960 -5.26 -9.46 58.92
C ASP A 960 -4.10 -8.52 59.23
N ALA A 961 -2.89 -8.83 58.74
CA ALA A 961 -1.73 -7.98 58.92
C ALA A 961 -1.90 -6.62 58.22
N LEU A 962 -2.49 -6.59 57.02
CA LEU A 962 -2.76 -5.33 56.32
C LEU A 962 -3.80 -4.47 57.06
N ARG A 963 -4.90 -5.07 57.52
CA ARG A 963 -5.96 -4.40 58.31
C ARG A 963 -5.41 -3.84 59.62
N ALA A 964 -4.59 -4.60 60.32
CA ALA A 964 -3.95 -4.20 61.57
C ALA A 964 -2.68 -3.34 61.39
N GLN A 965 -2.28 -3.04 60.15
CA GLN A 965 -1.05 -2.32 59.79
C GLN A 965 0.23 -2.95 60.40
N ARG A 966 0.25 -4.28 60.48
CA ARG A 966 1.40 -5.07 60.96
C ARG A 966 2.35 -5.39 59.80
N PRO A 967 3.65 -5.56 60.07
CA PRO A 967 4.63 -5.93 59.06
C PRO A 967 4.38 -7.35 58.54
N GLN A 968 4.48 -7.56 57.22
CA GLN A 968 4.34 -8.88 56.60
C GLN A 968 5.66 -9.52 56.19
N ASP A 969 6.70 -8.73 55.92
CA ASP A 969 8.01 -9.23 55.48
C ASP A 969 8.95 -9.43 56.68
N ALA A 970 9.88 -10.38 56.56
CA ALA A 970 10.75 -10.81 57.64
C ALA A 970 12.24 -10.73 57.28
N LEU A 971 13.06 -10.34 58.25
CA LEU A 971 14.51 -10.50 58.25
C LEU A 971 14.87 -11.66 59.17
N LEU A 972 15.55 -12.66 58.60
CA LEU A 972 16.00 -13.85 59.32
C LEU A 972 17.53 -13.79 59.48
N GLU A 973 18.01 -13.89 60.71
CA GLU A 973 19.42 -14.07 61.03
C GLU A 973 19.64 -15.44 61.67
N ILE A 974 20.54 -16.23 61.10
CA ILE A 974 21.02 -17.48 61.67
C ILE A 974 22.47 -17.24 62.09
N ASP A 975 22.77 -17.44 63.37
CA ASP A 975 24.11 -17.22 63.93
C ASP A 975 24.51 -18.34 64.89
N ALA A 976 25.82 -18.58 65.00
CA ALA A 976 26.40 -19.54 65.91
C ALA A 976 27.14 -18.86 67.06
N ASP A 977 27.07 -19.43 68.27
CA ASP A 977 27.86 -18.95 69.40
C ASP A 977 29.35 -19.21 69.14
N ALA A 978 30.19 -18.17 69.31
CA ALA A 978 31.65 -18.24 69.16
C ALA A 978 32.28 -19.35 70.05
N ALA A 979 31.71 -19.59 71.24
CA ALA A 979 32.17 -20.66 72.12
C ALA A 979 31.78 -22.07 71.63
N ALA A 980 30.71 -22.20 70.84
CA ALA A 980 30.30 -23.47 70.22
C ALA A 980 31.10 -23.77 68.95
N GLN A 981 31.47 -22.73 68.19
CA GLN A 981 32.27 -22.83 66.98
C GLN A 981 33.68 -23.39 67.24
N GLN A 982 34.29 -23.06 68.38
CA GLN A 982 35.58 -23.62 68.80
C GLN A 982 35.51 -25.09 69.25
N ARG A 983 34.35 -25.54 69.76
CA ARG A 983 34.18 -26.89 70.33
C ARG A 983 33.69 -27.93 69.32
N HIS A 984 32.82 -27.56 68.37
CA HIS A 984 32.12 -28.49 67.47
C HIS A 984 32.09 -28.01 66.00
N GLY A 985 33.20 -27.49 65.47
CA GLY A 985 33.22 -26.74 64.21
C GLY A 985 32.73 -27.47 62.94
N ALA A 986 32.92 -28.80 62.82
CA ALA A 986 32.47 -29.56 61.65
C ALA A 986 30.96 -29.88 61.71
N GLU A 987 30.48 -30.39 62.83
CA GLU A 987 29.08 -30.73 63.09
C GLU A 987 28.18 -29.47 63.06
N LEU A 988 28.67 -28.37 63.63
CA LEU A 988 27.99 -27.06 63.61
C LEU A 988 27.78 -26.52 62.20
N ARG A 989 28.78 -26.67 61.31
CA ARG A 989 28.63 -26.27 59.90
C ARG A 989 27.60 -27.10 59.16
N LEU A 990 27.58 -28.42 59.38
CA LEU A 990 26.59 -29.31 58.77
C LEU A 990 25.18 -28.99 59.27
N TRP A 991 25.04 -28.77 60.58
CA TRP A 991 23.76 -28.36 61.18
C TRP A 991 23.29 -27.00 60.65
N TRP A 992 24.19 -26.02 60.53
CA TRP A 992 23.88 -24.71 59.96
C TRP A 992 23.41 -24.79 58.51
N GLN A 993 24.06 -25.60 57.67
CA GLN A 993 23.62 -25.83 56.28
C GLN A 993 22.21 -26.44 56.22
N ARG A 994 21.91 -27.42 57.07
CA ARG A 994 20.58 -28.04 57.14
C ARG A 994 19.51 -27.06 57.62
N LEU A 995 19.82 -26.25 58.65
CA LEU A 995 18.89 -25.25 59.18
C LEU A 995 18.64 -24.11 58.19
N LEU A 996 19.68 -23.63 57.52
CA LEU A 996 19.56 -22.66 56.43
C LEU A 996 18.72 -23.24 55.27
N GLY A 997 19.01 -24.49 54.87
CA GLY A 997 18.25 -25.21 53.85
C GLY A 997 16.76 -25.34 54.20
N MET A 998 16.43 -25.56 55.47
CA MET A 998 15.05 -25.62 55.95
C MET A 998 14.27 -24.33 55.69
N TYR A 999 14.85 -23.16 56.00
CA TYR A 999 14.19 -21.87 55.76
C TYR A 999 14.09 -21.52 54.27
N LEU A 1000 15.11 -21.85 53.48
CA LEU A 1000 15.06 -21.68 52.02
C LEU A 1000 13.97 -22.57 51.39
N ALA A 1001 13.87 -23.83 51.82
CA ALA A 1001 12.85 -24.76 51.35
C ALA A 1001 11.44 -24.33 51.79
N TRP A 1002 11.28 -23.81 53.02
CA TRP A 1002 10.02 -23.24 53.48
C TRP A 1002 9.56 -22.09 52.59
N ALA A 1003 10.44 -21.12 52.34
CA ALA A 1003 10.11 -19.98 51.51
C ALA A 1003 9.75 -20.38 50.08
N GLN A 1004 10.52 -21.30 49.48
CA GLN A 1004 10.25 -21.83 48.15
C GLN A 1004 8.87 -22.51 48.07
N ARG A 1005 8.53 -23.35 49.05
CA ARG A 1005 7.25 -24.07 49.05
C ARG A 1005 6.05 -23.13 49.17
N ARG A 1006 6.19 -21.99 49.85
CA ARG A 1006 5.13 -21.00 50.05
C ARG A 1006 5.15 -19.88 49.00
N ASN A 1007 5.97 -20.01 47.94
CA ASN A 1007 6.15 -19.00 46.91
C ASN A 1007 6.58 -17.63 47.48
N MET A 1008 7.35 -17.64 48.57
CA MET A 1008 7.93 -16.44 49.15
C MET A 1008 9.21 -16.07 48.39
N ARG A 1009 9.47 -14.79 48.26
CA ARG A 1009 10.73 -14.29 47.71
C ARG A 1009 11.78 -14.19 48.80
N VAL A 1010 12.91 -14.87 48.60
CA VAL A 1010 14.07 -14.80 49.50
C VAL A 1010 15.24 -14.09 48.83
N GLU A 1011 15.82 -13.15 49.56
CA GLU A 1011 17.08 -12.50 49.21
C GLU A 1011 18.13 -12.84 50.28
N VAL A 1012 19.22 -13.51 49.88
CA VAL A 1012 20.35 -13.79 50.78
C VAL A 1012 21.21 -12.53 50.86
N LEU A 1013 21.05 -11.74 51.92
CA LEU A 1013 21.77 -10.48 52.11
C LEU A 1013 23.25 -10.70 52.42
N ARG A 1014 23.55 -11.74 53.21
CA ARG A 1014 24.91 -12.12 53.58
C ARG A 1014 24.97 -13.59 53.97
N GLN A 1015 26.06 -14.26 53.60
CA GLN A 1015 26.34 -15.63 54.01
C GLN A 1015 27.83 -15.79 54.30
N ASP A 1016 28.15 -16.32 55.48
CA ASP A 1016 29.50 -16.64 55.92
C ASP A 1016 29.51 -18.08 56.44
N ALA A 1017 29.95 -19.00 55.57
CA ALA A 1017 29.99 -20.42 55.88
C ALA A 1017 31.07 -20.80 56.90
N GLU A 1018 32.14 -19.99 57.02
CA GLU A 1018 33.19 -20.22 58.01
C GLU A 1018 32.69 -19.88 59.42
N ARG A 1019 31.94 -18.78 59.53
CA ARG A 1019 31.33 -18.31 60.78
C ARG A 1019 29.95 -18.91 61.09
N CYS A 1020 29.42 -19.75 60.20
CA CYS A 1020 28.05 -20.31 60.33
C CYS A 1020 27.01 -19.20 60.52
N ARG A 1021 27.07 -18.14 59.71
CA ARG A 1021 26.17 -16.97 59.80
C ARG A 1021 25.48 -16.70 58.46
N ALA A 1022 24.16 -16.51 58.48
CA ALA A 1022 23.37 -16.17 57.30
C ALA A 1022 22.31 -15.10 57.62
N TRP A 1023 22.11 -14.17 56.69
CA TRP A 1023 21.08 -13.13 56.74
C TRP A 1023 20.18 -13.24 55.51
N LEU A 1024 18.89 -13.42 55.73
CA LEU A 1024 17.88 -13.55 54.69
C LEU A 1024 16.83 -12.45 54.84
N ALA A 1025 16.42 -11.83 53.75
CA ALA A 1025 15.17 -11.09 53.68
C ALA A 1025 14.12 -11.97 52.99
N VAL A 1026 13.00 -12.21 53.65
CA VAL A 1026 11.91 -13.04 53.14
C VAL A 1026 10.66 -12.17 52.99
N SER A 1027 10.12 -12.14 51.79
CA SER A 1027 8.98 -11.29 51.43
C SER A 1027 7.84 -12.10 50.80
N GLY A 1028 6.62 -11.76 51.16
CA GLY A 1028 5.39 -12.43 50.72
C GLY A 1028 4.32 -12.50 51.81
N PHE A 1029 3.20 -13.16 51.51
CA PHE A 1029 1.99 -13.14 52.33
C PHE A 1029 2.22 -13.66 53.76
N GLY A 1030 2.19 -12.76 54.75
CA GLY A 1030 2.32 -13.10 56.17
C GLY A 1030 3.67 -13.72 56.59
N ALA A 1031 4.75 -13.48 55.85
CA ALA A 1031 6.05 -14.10 56.13
C ALA A 1031 6.57 -13.86 57.56
N TYR A 1032 6.44 -12.63 58.09
CA TYR A 1032 6.80 -12.30 59.47
C TYR A 1032 5.94 -13.03 60.49
N ASP A 1033 4.62 -13.05 60.28
CA ASP A 1033 3.69 -13.72 61.20
C ASP A 1033 3.95 -15.23 61.30
N LEU A 1034 4.35 -15.85 60.19
CA LEU A 1034 4.66 -17.28 60.12
C LEU A 1034 6.04 -17.63 60.71
N LEU A 1035 7.00 -16.70 60.67
CA LEU A 1035 8.39 -16.91 61.09
C LEU A 1035 8.74 -16.33 62.47
N GLN A 1036 7.98 -15.38 63.02
CA GLN A 1036 8.34 -14.71 64.29
C GLN A 1036 8.58 -15.69 65.46
N ASP A 1037 7.81 -16.78 65.50
CA ASP A 1037 7.90 -17.87 66.48
C ASP A 1037 9.22 -18.67 66.40
N GLU A 1038 9.97 -18.50 65.30
CA GLU A 1038 11.25 -19.17 65.08
C GLU A 1038 12.42 -18.48 65.79
N SER A 1039 12.17 -17.35 66.45
CA SER A 1039 13.21 -16.62 67.19
C SER A 1039 13.62 -17.38 68.46
N GLY A 1040 14.85 -17.90 68.48
CA GLY A 1040 15.45 -18.57 69.64
C GLY A 1040 16.46 -19.66 69.25
N LEU A 1041 16.67 -20.63 70.14
CA LEU A 1041 17.67 -21.68 69.97
C LEU A 1041 17.12 -22.92 69.26
N HIS A 1042 17.75 -23.31 68.16
CA HIS A 1042 17.53 -24.56 67.44
C HIS A 1042 18.64 -25.56 67.79
N VAL A 1043 18.27 -26.60 68.56
CA VAL A 1043 19.23 -27.55 69.15
C VAL A 1043 19.17 -28.89 68.41
N TYR A 1044 20.28 -29.30 67.83
CA TYR A 1044 20.48 -30.63 67.29
C TYR A 1044 21.15 -31.52 68.35
N GLU A 1045 20.55 -32.68 68.62
CA GLU A 1045 21.02 -33.67 69.59
C GLU A 1045 21.45 -34.94 68.84
N GLU A 1046 22.70 -35.34 69.05
CA GLU A 1046 23.27 -36.58 68.53
C GLU A 1046 23.66 -37.48 69.70
N GLN A 1047 23.19 -38.73 69.68
CA GLN A 1047 23.53 -39.74 70.69
C GLN A 1047 24.67 -40.60 70.14
N ASP A 1048 25.82 -40.52 70.80
CA ASP A 1048 27.00 -41.34 70.50
C ASP A 1048 27.47 -42.01 71.80
N ASP A 1049 27.53 -43.35 71.82
CA ASP A 1049 27.95 -44.18 72.97
C ASP A 1049 27.36 -43.77 74.35
N GLY A 1050 26.08 -43.39 74.39
CA GLY A 1050 25.37 -43.01 75.62
C GLY A 1050 25.63 -41.56 76.10
N VAL A 1051 26.49 -40.81 75.41
CA VAL A 1051 26.71 -39.37 75.63
C VAL A 1051 25.90 -38.59 74.59
N THR A 1052 25.07 -37.65 75.05
CA THR A 1052 24.28 -36.79 74.14
C THR A 1052 25.08 -35.53 73.82
N GLN A 1053 25.58 -35.43 72.60
CA GLN A 1053 26.18 -34.21 72.07
C GLN A 1053 25.08 -33.25 71.63
N ARG A 1054 25.27 -31.95 71.89
CA ARG A 1054 24.28 -30.91 71.57
C ARG A 1054 24.93 -29.75 70.85
N VAL A 1055 24.41 -29.45 69.67
CA VAL A 1055 24.84 -28.32 68.84
C VAL A 1055 23.66 -27.36 68.70
N SER A 1056 23.86 -26.09 69.03
CA SER A 1056 22.80 -25.08 69.01
C SER A 1056 23.12 -23.92 68.07
N LEU A 1057 22.14 -23.51 67.28
CA LEU A 1057 22.16 -22.27 66.49
C LEU A 1057 21.11 -21.31 67.02
N SER A 1058 21.42 -20.02 66.98
CA SER A 1058 20.47 -18.96 67.28
C SER A 1058 19.81 -18.52 65.98
N VAL A 1059 18.49 -18.47 65.96
CA VAL A 1059 17.70 -17.86 64.89
C VAL A 1059 17.02 -16.61 65.46
N GLN A 1060 17.09 -15.51 64.72
CA GLN A 1060 16.40 -14.26 65.07
C GLN A 1060 15.56 -13.80 63.90
N VAL A 1061 14.29 -13.49 64.17
CA VAL A 1061 13.35 -13.02 63.16
C VAL A 1061 12.90 -11.62 63.54
N ALA A 1062 13.16 -10.65 62.68
CA ALA A 1062 12.75 -9.26 62.83
C ALA A 1062 11.82 -8.85 61.67
N PRO A 1063 10.94 -7.85 61.84
CA PRO A 1063 10.13 -7.36 60.74
C PRO A 1063 10.98 -6.55 59.74
N ASP A 1064 10.82 -6.80 58.44
CA ASP A 1064 11.36 -5.94 57.38
C ASP A 1064 10.39 -4.78 57.14
N LEU A 1065 10.83 -3.55 57.44
CA LEU A 1065 9.99 -2.36 57.38
C LEU A 1065 10.31 -1.53 56.13
N PRO A 1066 9.29 -1.12 55.35
CA PRO A 1066 9.49 -0.42 54.10
C PRO A 1066 10.23 0.91 54.33
N GLY A 1067 11.26 1.16 53.51
CA GLY A 1067 12.07 2.38 53.58
C GLY A 1067 13.12 2.42 54.69
N ARG A 1068 13.26 1.37 55.51
CA ARG A 1068 14.38 1.25 56.47
C ARG A 1068 15.53 0.46 55.87
N ALA A 1069 16.75 0.79 56.28
CA ALA A 1069 17.91 -0.01 55.92
C ALA A 1069 17.82 -1.39 56.59
N ARG A 1070 18.06 -2.44 55.81
CA ARG A 1070 18.13 -3.84 56.29
C ARG A 1070 19.45 -4.05 57.04
N THR A 1071 19.52 -3.52 58.25
CA THR A 1071 20.70 -3.61 59.12
C THR A 1071 20.62 -4.81 60.07
N PRO A 1072 21.76 -5.38 60.46
CA PRO A 1072 21.79 -6.47 61.44
C PRO A 1072 21.34 -5.90 62.78
N GLN A 1073 20.26 -6.43 63.37
CA GLN A 1073 19.93 -6.07 64.74
C GLN A 1073 20.86 -6.84 65.66
N ALA A 1074 21.57 -6.14 66.55
CA ALA A 1074 22.31 -6.79 67.61
C ALA A 1074 21.30 -7.59 68.46
N ALA A 1075 21.61 -8.86 68.71
CA ALA A 1075 20.84 -9.73 69.57
C ALA A 1075 20.39 -8.98 70.82
N GLY A 1076 19.09 -8.64 70.90
CA GLY A 1076 18.51 -8.22 72.16
C GLY A 1076 18.74 -9.34 73.17
N ASP A 1077 18.97 -8.97 74.43
CA ASP A 1077 19.20 -9.86 75.58
C ASP A 1077 17.96 -10.74 75.94
N GLY A 1078 17.10 -10.99 74.95
CA GLY A 1078 15.86 -11.75 75.03
C GLY A 1078 16.15 -13.24 75.18
N GLU A 1079 15.38 -13.86 76.07
CA GLU A 1079 15.50 -15.24 76.53
C GLU A 1079 15.98 -16.23 75.46
N ARG A 1080 17.06 -16.95 75.78
CA ARG A 1080 17.58 -18.12 75.04
C ARG A 1080 16.61 -19.32 75.13
N ARG A 1081 15.36 -19.12 74.74
CA ARG A 1081 14.33 -20.15 74.69
C ARG A 1081 14.69 -21.14 73.59
N ILE A 1082 14.54 -22.43 73.89
CA ILE A 1082 14.73 -23.49 72.89
C ILE A 1082 13.44 -23.57 72.06
N VAL A 1083 13.55 -23.19 70.79
CA VAL A 1083 12.45 -23.20 69.82
C VAL A 1083 12.18 -24.62 69.38
N ARG A 1084 13.21 -25.33 68.93
CA ARG A 1084 13.10 -26.72 68.46
C ARG A 1084 14.29 -27.57 68.85
N ARG A 1085 14.01 -28.85 69.14
CA ARG A 1085 15.02 -29.91 69.29
C ARG A 1085 14.89 -30.93 68.17
N TYR A 1086 16.01 -31.27 67.55
CA TYR A 1086 16.12 -32.19 66.42
C TYR A 1086 17.03 -33.37 66.79
N ARG A 1087 16.65 -34.60 66.48
CA ARG A 1087 17.46 -35.82 66.73
C ARG A 1087 17.13 -36.92 65.73
N HIS A 1088 18.05 -37.86 65.52
CA HIS A 1088 17.84 -38.99 64.61
C HIS A 1088 17.18 -40.22 65.26
N ALA A 1089 17.38 -40.44 66.57
CA ALA A 1089 16.70 -41.48 67.35
C ALA A 1089 16.89 -41.23 68.87
N PRO A 1090 16.05 -41.82 69.74
CA PRO A 1090 14.72 -42.38 69.45
C PRO A 1090 13.61 -41.31 69.40
N SER A 1091 12.51 -41.62 68.70
CA SER A 1091 11.34 -40.75 68.45
C SER A 1091 10.76 -40.08 69.71
N PRO A 1092 10.11 -38.89 69.64
CA PRO A 1092 9.92 -38.03 68.46
C PRO A 1092 11.22 -37.42 67.96
N LEU A 1093 11.40 -37.34 66.64
CA LEU A 1093 12.62 -36.83 65.99
C LEU A 1093 12.72 -35.30 66.05
N VAL A 1094 11.59 -34.61 66.05
CA VAL A 1094 11.50 -33.16 66.26
C VAL A 1094 10.56 -32.85 67.40
N ARG A 1095 10.97 -31.96 68.30
CA ARG A 1095 10.13 -31.40 69.37
C ARG A 1095 10.12 -29.88 69.23
N ASP A 1096 8.95 -29.32 68.98
CA ASP A 1096 8.72 -27.88 68.94
C ASP A 1096 8.30 -27.38 70.33
N GLY A 1097 9.10 -26.49 70.90
CA GLY A 1097 8.89 -25.90 72.23
C GLY A 1097 8.05 -24.61 72.21
N VAL A 1098 7.68 -24.10 71.03
CA VAL A 1098 6.87 -22.89 70.86
C VAL A 1098 5.42 -23.26 70.55
N ARG A 1099 5.20 -24.06 69.52
CA ARG A 1099 3.90 -24.53 69.03
C ARG A 1099 3.47 -25.87 69.67
N GLY A 1100 4.37 -26.52 70.41
CA GLY A 1100 4.06 -27.65 71.28
C GLY A 1100 3.94 -29.02 70.59
N TRP A 1101 4.25 -29.11 69.29
CA TRP A 1101 4.12 -30.35 68.52
C TRP A 1101 5.36 -31.24 68.50
N ARG A 1102 5.13 -32.53 68.22
CA ARG A 1102 6.15 -33.58 68.17
C ARG A 1102 6.00 -34.33 66.86
N SER A 1103 7.07 -34.46 66.07
CA SER A 1103 7.04 -35.13 64.77
C SER A 1103 8.07 -36.25 64.67
N GLY A 1104 7.64 -37.36 64.06
CA GLY A 1104 8.54 -38.43 63.60
C GLY A 1104 9.13 -38.19 62.21
N ARG A 1105 8.74 -37.11 61.51
CA ARG A 1105 9.17 -36.80 60.13
C ARG A 1105 10.17 -35.65 60.12
N LEU A 1106 11.41 -35.94 60.48
CA LEU A 1106 12.52 -34.97 60.48
C LEU A 1106 12.78 -34.41 59.07
N ASP A 1107 12.63 -35.25 58.06
CA ASP A 1107 12.73 -34.95 56.63
C ASP A 1107 11.71 -33.89 56.17
N ARG A 1108 10.43 -34.01 56.57
CA ARG A 1108 9.40 -33.01 56.24
C ARG A 1108 9.63 -31.67 56.94
N VAL A 1109 10.06 -31.71 58.21
CA VAL A 1109 10.41 -30.51 58.97
C VAL A 1109 11.59 -29.78 58.33
N LEU A 1110 12.71 -30.47 58.09
CA LEU A 1110 13.89 -29.90 57.40
C LEU A 1110 13.61 -29.58 55.93
N GLY A 1111 12.56 -30.16 55.34
CA GLY A 1111 12.04 -29.82 54.03
C GLY A 1111 11.20 -28.53 54.01
N GLY A 1112 10.97 -27.87 55.15
CA GLY A 1112 10.30 -26.57 55.22
C GLY A 1112 8.79 -26.64 55.48
N GLU A 1113 8.26 -27.68 56.13
CA GLU A 1113 6.82 -27.81 56.46
C GLU A 1113 6.51 -27.62 57.96
N PHE A 1114 7.43 -27.00 58.71
CA PHE A 1114 7.31 -26.85 60.17
C PHE A 1114 6.13 -25.96 60.62
N ASP A 1115 5.58 -25.14 59.73
CA ASP A 1115 4.45 -24.23 59.95
C ASP A 1115 3.08 -24.86 59.79
N VAL A 1116 3.00 -25.98 59.07
CA VAL A 1116 1.76 -26.70 58.77
C VAL A 1116 1.61 -28.01 59.57
N ILE A 1117 2.61 -28.37 60.39
CA ILE A 1117 2.53 -29.53 61.27
C ILE A 1117 1.73 -29.18 62.53
N GLN A 1118 0.67 -29.96 62.78
CA GLN A 1118 -0.17 -29.85 63.98
C GLN A 1118 0.16 -30.95 65.01
N ASN A 1119 -0.35 -30.79 66.24
CA ASN A 1119 -0.29 -31.84 67.27
C ASN A 1119 -1.06 -33.08 66.78
N GLY A 1120 -0.34 -34.15 66.46
CA GLY A 1120 -0.90 -35.49 66.28
C GLY A 1120 -1.08 -36.21 67.60
#